data_AF-A0A0M1JEE7-F1
#
_entry.id   AF-A0A0M1JEE7-F1
#
_cell.length_a   1.000
_cell.length_b   1.000
_cell.length_c   1.000
_cell.angle_alpha   90.00
_cell.angle_beta   90.00
_cell.angle_gamma   90.00
#
_symmetry.space_group_name_H-M   'P 1'
#
loop_
_entity.id
_entity.type
_entity.pdbx_description
1 polymer ?
#
loop_
_entity_poly.entity_id
_entity_poly.type
_entity_poly.pdbx_seq_one_letter_code
_entity_poly.pdbx_strand_id
1 'polypeptide(L)'
;MYRLIVFSFVAILLLPMSSAMAGWSAQVAEVQRLLHARGYNPGPSDGFMGSRTRTAIRLYQRRHGLVVTGRIHNRLLQKLRGYNIQPVSYSFKPPTTPPTVGKPILQLNPGGHMALIKDVAFTPDGKYLVSASDDKTIRVWDLAQPGTARILRGQIGAGSEGKIFAMALSPDGRTVAVGGWFSNPNDVIRLQDLATGRILGLLRGHTSVVPSLAFSPDGRYLVSGSFDKTARIWDVQQQRLLHTLNGHTDHIYAVAFTPDGQRVVTGSDDHDLRLWSVADGQLLARMSGHTDKVYAVAVAPDGTIASGAEDHTIRLWDGRTGAFIKQLANQGTQVGSLSFSPDGRRLVSGIAQGKNNHCHLWSVPDGRQLQRYNGHDNIVLATAFAPNGRLVATAGGGNQVIDLWDPRTGKLQQRLAGGGGAVWAVGISSDGNRLAWGHQGMTAINQATTLEYQLPIAPSLGSPSKLGQANVNWQRAVANLGTWSLQHRKGGNYGYDAILEIRKNAQVQAQIERGSTNGYDHRAYSFTPDGQTIISGGMNGVLTAYKRNGKKLGDFVGHTSDIWAVAVASDGKLLVSGSDDQTVRLWNVATRELLLTIFRHKNGEWVAWTPQGYYAASPNGDNMVGWQLNRGPEHTPDYIGANQLRAKLYKPDILTQTIQLRSAKQAIAQAPQTNFKLAQIATAQPPKFQIIKPGDQSRRQDATLQLV
;
A
#
# COMPACT_ATOMS: atom_id res chain seq x y z
N MET A 1 -54.82 28.78 -9.01
CA MET A 1 -55.80 28.09 -9.86
C MET A 1 -55.05 27.26 -10.87
N TYR A 2 -55.29 25.94 -10.85
CA TYR A 2 -55.16 24.89 -11.89
C TYR A 2 -54.30 25.21 -13.15
N ARG A 3 -53.38 24.36 -13.66
CA ARG A 3 -53.24 22.89 -13.70
C ARG A 3 -51.83 22.55 -14.26
N LEU A 4 -51.11 21.58 -13.67
CA LEU A 4 -50.69 20.27 -14.24
C LEU A 4 -49.70 20.29 -15.45
N ILE A 5 -48.49 19.71 -15.28
CA ILE A 5 -47.99 18.40 -15.85
C ILE A 5 -47.42 18.54 -17.28
N VAL A 6 -46.32 17.91 -17.76
CA VAL A 6 -45.21 17.08 -17.26
C VAL A 6 -44.31 16.71 -18.49
N PHE A 7 -43.07 16.23 -18.26
CA PHE A 7 -42.18 15.42 -19.16
C PHE A 7 -41.69 16.04 -20.50
N SER A 8 -40.54 15.72 -21.11
CA SER A 8 -39.47 14.73 -20.90
C SER A 8 -38.27 15.00 -21.84
N PHE A 9 -37.07 14.70 -21.35
CA PHE A 9 -35.93 13.98 -21.96
C PHE A 9 -35.32 14.25 -23.35
N VAL A 10 -33.98 14.02 -23.34
CA VAL A 10 -33.03 13.50 -24.36
C VAL A 10 -31.95 14.48 -24.85
N ALA A 11 -30.74 13.93 -24.88
CA ALA A 11 -29.44 14.55 -25.07
C ALA A 11 -29.08 14.81 -26.56
N ILE A 12 -27.91 15.44 -26.75
CA ILE A 12 -26.83 15.07 -27.70
C ILE A 12 -26.29 16.25 -28.56
N LEU A 13 -24.95 16.42 -28.41
CA LEU A 13 -23.91 16.88 -29.35
C LEU A 13 -23.71 18.36 -29.78
N LEU A 14 -22.41 18.70 -29.75
CA LEU A 14 -21.59 19.53 -30.65
C LEU A 14 -21.46 21.05 -30.40
N LEU A 15 -20.26 21.39 -29.91
CA LEU A 15 -19.48 22.65 -30.11
C LEU A 15 -19.47 23.10 -31.59
N PRO A 16 -19.11 24.35 -31.98
CA PRO A 16 -18.06 25.17 -31.34
C PRO A 16 -18.20 26.73 -31.42
N MET A 17 -17.15 27.39 -30.88
CA MET A 17 -16.63 28.73 -31.20
C MET A 17 -17.18 30.02 -30.53
N SER A 18 -16.37 30.47 -29.55
CA SER A 18 -15.67 31.78 -29.47
C SER A 18 -16.39 33.13 -29.37
N SER A 19 -15.79 33.96 -28.51
CA SER A 19 -15.80 35.43 -28.37
C SER A 19 -16.71 36.03 -27.28
N ALA A 20 -16.09 36.35 -26.13
CA ALA A 20 -16.55 37.40 -25.21
C ALA A 20 -15.36 37.92 -24.36
N MET A 21 -14.46 38.67 -24.99
CA MET A 21 -13.65 39.69 -24.32
C MET A 21 -14.24 41.05 -24.68
N ALA A 22 -14.79 41.78 -23.71
CA ALA A 22 -14.90 43.25 -23.66
C ALA A 22 -15.83 43.63 -22.49
N GLY A 23 -15.27 43.98 -21.34
CA GLY A 23 -16.08 44.41 -20.19
C GLY A 23 -15.30 44.75 -18.92
N TRP A 24 -14.03 44.36 -18.83
CA TRP A 24 -13.20 44.56 -17.64
C TRP A 24 -12.24 45.77 -17.66
N SER A 25 -12.22 46.57 -18.74
CA SER A 25 -11.27 47.69 -18.89
C SER A 25 -11.80 49.06 -18.46
N ALA A 26 -13.12 49.23 -18.23
CA ALA A 26 -13.69 50.57 -18.01
C ALA A 26 -13.67 51.04 -16.54
N GLN A 27 -13.72 50.12 -15.56
CA GLN A 27 -13.82 50.50 -14.13
C GLN A 27 -12.45 50.74 -13.47
N VAL A 28 -11.39 50.12 -13.97
CA VAL A 28 -10.02 50.33 -13.47
C VAL A 28 -9.45 51.66 -13.97
N ALA A 29 -9.81 52.08 -15.19
CA ALA A 29 -9.39 53.34 -15.78
C ALA A 29 -9.99 54.58 -15.08
N GLU A 30 -11.22 54.47 -14.57
CA GLU A 30 -11.90 55.56 -13.86
C GLU A 30 -11.28 55.83 -12.48
N VAL A 31 -10.86 54.75 -11.78
CA VAL A 31 -10.18 54.85 -10.48
C VAL A 31 -8.76 55.41 -10.63
N GLN A 32 -8.04 55.04 -11.69
CA GLN A 32 -6.72 55.62 -11.99
C GLN A 32 -6.81 57.10 -12.42
N ARG A 33 -7.85 57.51 -13.16
CA ARG A 33 -8.11 58.93 -13.47
C ARG A 33 -8.38 59.79 -12.24
N LEU A 34 -9.17 59.29 -11.29
CA LEU A 34 -9.51 60.03 -10.06
C LEU A 34 -8.31 60.20 -9.12
N LEU A 35 -7.35 59.28 -9.16
CA LEU A 35 -6.11 59.33 -8.37
C LEU A 35 -5.07 60.28 -9.02
N HIS A 36 -5.00 60.33 -10.35
CA HIS A 36 -4.19 61.31 -11.08
C HIS A 36 -4.73 62.75 -10.97
N ALA A 37 -6.05 62.93 -11.00
CA ALA A 37 -6.69 64.25 -10.87
C ALA A 37 -6.49 64.92 -9.48
N ARG A 38 -5.99 64.16 -8.50
CA ARG A 38 -5.65 64.66 -7.14
C ARG A 38 -4.14 64.70 -6.89
N GLY A 39 -3.32 64.63 -7.95
CA GLY A 39 -1.88 64.84 -7.88
C GLY A 39 -1.07 63.70 -7.26
N TYR A 40 -1.62 62.48 -7.19
CA TYR A 40 -0.91 61.34 -6.61
C TYR A 40 -0.19 60.54 -7.70
N ASN A 41 1.15 60.53 -7.67
CA ASN A 41 1.97 59.82 -8.65
C ASN A 41 3.12 59.09 -7.94
N PRO A 42 3.01 57.80 -7.60
CA PRO A 42 4.13 57.04 -7.06
C PRO A 42 4.85 56.28 -8.18
N GLY A 43 6.07 56.73 -8.49
CA GLY A 43 7.06 56.00 -9.28
C GLY A 43 7.65 54.79 -8.54
N PRO A 44 8.51 54.01 -9.20
CA PRO A 44 8.90 52.69 -8.75
C PRO A 44 10.13 52.72 -7.84
N SER A 45 10.13 51.82 -6.85
CA SER A 45 11.20 51.47 -5.90
C SER A 45 11.29 52.23 -4.56
N ASP A 46 11.31 51.40 -3.51
CA ASP A 46 11.55 51.59 -2.08
C ASP A 46 10.48 52.17 -1.13
N GLY A 47 10.22 51.38 -0.07
CA GLY A 47 9.95 51.91 1.26
C GLY A 47 8.71 51.38 1.99
N PHE A 48 8.95 50.46 2.92
CA PHE A 48 8.21 50.30 4.19
C PHE A 48 7.19 51.40 4.54
N MET A 49 5.90 51.04 4.68
CA MET A 49 5.07 51.49 5.82
C MET A 49 3.75 50.72 5.91
N GLY A 50 3.50 50.11 7.07
CA GLY A 50 2.26 49.38 7.35
C GLY A 50 1.87 49.28 8.82
N SER A 51 2.36 50.17 9.70
CA SER A 51 1.84 50.34 11.07
C SER A 51 1.01 51.62 11.28
N ARG A 52 0.80 52.44 10.23
CA ARG A 52 0.02 53.69 10.34
C ARG A 52 -1.27 53.78 9.51
N THR A 53 -1.60 52.79 8.68
CA THR A 53 -2.87 52.75 7.92
C THR A 53 -4.05 52.22 8.76
N ARG A 54 -3.79 51.43 9.82
CA ARG A 54 -4.83 50.91 10.72
C ARG A 54 -5.30 51.93 11.77
N THR A 55 -4.51 52.95 12.04
CA THR A 55 -4.83 53.99 13.05
C THR A 55 -5.66 55.13 12.45
N ALA A 56 -5.46 55.47 11.17
CA ALA A 56 -6.30 56.46 10.47
C ALA A 56 -7.75 55.99 10.24
N ILE A 57 -7.95 54.70 9.97
CA ILE A 57 -9.29 54.11 9.76
C ILE A 57 -10.09 54.04 11.07
N ARG A 58 -9.44 53.77 12.21
CA ARG A 58 -10.11 53.75 13.54
C ARG A 58 -10.46 55.14 14.08
N LEU A 59 -9.69 56.18 13.73
CA LEU A 59 -9.99 57.57 14.11
C LEU A 59 -11.08 58.21 13.25
N TYR A 60 -11.20 57.83 11.97
CA TYR A 60 -12.32 58.24 11.12
C TYR A 60 -13.66 57.63 11.55
N GLN A 61 -13.64 56.36 11.99
CA GLN A 61 -14.83 55.63 12.44
C GLN A 61 -15.34 56.03 13.84
N ARG A 62 -14.52 56.68 14.69
CA ARG A 62 -14.94 57.22 16.00
C ARG A 62 -15.43 58.67 15.97
N ARG A 63 -15.21 59.43 14.90
CA ARG A 63 -15.56 60.87 14.82
C ARG A 63 -16.80 61.19 13.98
N HIS A 64 -17.34 60.23 13.21
CA HIS A 64 -18.48 60.47 12.30
C HIS A 64 -19.66 59.48 12.41
N GLY A 65 -19.77 58.73 13.52
CA GLY A 65 -21.03 58.10 13.95
C GLY A 65 -21.86 57.36 12.88
N LEU A 66 -21.22 56.67 11.93
CA LEU A 66 -21.91 56.02 10.82
C LEU A 66 -22.19 54.54 11.13
N VAL A 67 -23.39 54.31 11.65
CA VAL A 67 -24.07 53.00 11.65
C VAL A 67 -24.57 52.74 10.24
N VAL A 68 -24.05 51.71 9.55
CA VAL A 68 -24.59 51.30 8.25
C VAL A 68 -25.61 50.18 8.46
N THR A 69 -26.87 50.60 8.54
CA THR A 69 -28.07 49.77 8.37
C THR A 69 -28.35 49.52 6.88
N GLY A 70 -28.43 48.25 6.46
CA GLY A 70 -29.40 47.66 5.52
C GLY A 70 -29.85 48.30 4.18
N ARG A 71 -29.32 49.44 3.70
CA ARG A 71 -29.92 50.16 2.54
C ARG A 71 -29.06 50.39 1.29
N ILE A 72 -27.92 49.69 1.12
CA ILE A 72 -27.16 49.69 -0.15
C ILE A 72 -27.31 48.38 -0.94
N HIS A 73 -28.05 47.40 -0.43
CA HIS A 73 -28.32 46.15 -1.16
C HIS A 73 -29.34 46.31 -2.31
N ASN A 74 -30.31 47.21 -2.16
CA ASN A 74 -31.46 47.28 -3.08
C ASN A 74 -31.27 48.15 -4.34
N ARG A 75 -30.21 48.96 -4.44
CA ARG A 75 -29.89 49.68 -5.69
C ARG A 75 -28.92 48.92 -6.61
N LEU A 76 -28.19 47.93 -6.10
CA LEU A 76 -27.39 47.02 -6.93
C LEU A 76 -28.25 45.91 -7.57
N LEU A 77 -29.32 45.47 -6.88
CA LEU A 77 -30.25 44.44 -7.38
C LEU A 77 -31.21 44.94 -8.46
N GLN A 78 -31.40 46.25 -8.64
CA GLN A 78 -32.22 46.80 -9.73
C GLN A 78 -31.47 46.93 -11.07
N LYS A 79 -30.13 46.83 -11.09
CA LYS A 79 -29.33 46.83 -12.34
C LYS A 79 -28.91 45.43 -12.83
N LEU A 80 -29.29 44.37 -12.12
CA LEU A 80 -29.02 42.97 -12.51
C LEU A 80 -30.28 42.21 -12.98
N ARG A 81 -31.41 42.90 -13.18
CA ARG A 81 -32.60 42.34 -13.84
C ARG A 81 -32.36 42.27 -15.35
N GLY A 82 -31.68 41.21 -15.79
CA GLY A 82 -31.48 40.89 -17.20
C GLY A 82 -30.73 39.58 -17.44
N TYR A 83 -29.98 39.07 -16.46
CA TYR A 83 -29.29 37.79 -16.56
C TYR A 83 -29.73 36.85 -15.44
N ASN A 84 -30.36 35.75 -15.84
CA ASN A 84 -30.80 34.70 -14.93
C ASN A 84 -29.60 33.79 -14.61
N ILE A 85 -28.76 34.18 -13.65
CA ILE A 85 -27.71 33.31 -13.10
C ILE A 85 -28.24 32.73 -11.80
N GLN A 86 -28.56 31.44 -11.79
CA GLN A 86 -28.80 30.68 -10.57
C GLN A 86 -27.48 30.60 -9.78
N PRO A 87 -27.40 31.10 -8.53
CA PRO A 87 -26.24 30.85 -7.69
C PRO A 87 -26.28 29.40 -7.21
N VAL A 88 -25.40 28.55 -7.72
CA VAL A 88 -25.09 27.27 -7.04
C VAL A 88 -24.21 27.61 -5.84
N SER A 89 -24.85 27.90 -4.70
CA SER A 89 -24.18 28.01 -3.43
C SER A 89 -23.82 26.62 -2.92
N TYR A 90 -22.54 26.23 -2.99
CA TYR A 90 -22.04 25.12 -2.18
C TYR A 90 -21.94 25.62 -0.73
N SER A 91 -22.97 25.32 0.07
CA SER A 91 -22.81 25.37 1.52
C SER A 91 -21.96 24.17 1.93
N PHE A 92 -20.67 24.38 2.18
CA PHE A 92 -19.93 23.47 3.05
C PHE A 92 -20.55 23.61 4.45
N LYS A 93 -21.50 22.72 4.78
CA LYS A 93 -21.72 22.38 6.18
C LYS A 93 -20.44 21.68 6.63
N PRO A 94 -19.64 22.23 7.57
CA PRO A 94 -18.66 21.39 8.24
C PRO A 94 -19.43 20.19 8.82
N PRO A 95 -18.89 18.96 8.74
CA PRO A 95 -19.58 17.80 9.28
C PRO A 95 -19.96 18.09 10.74
N THR A 96 -21.26 18.08 11.03
CA THR A 96 -21.82 18.30 12.37
C THR A 96 -21.59 17.12 13.31
N THR A 97 -20.88 16.11 12.83
CA THR A 97 -20.40 14.95 13.59
C THR A 97 -18.88 14.96 13.56
N PRO A 98 -18.20 14.93 14.73
CA PRO A 98 -16.75 14.70 14.76
C PRO A 98 -16.43 13.41 13.98
N PRO A 99 -15.25 13.32 13.34
CA PRO A 99 -14.87 12.13 12.59
C PRO A 99 -15.05 10.92 13.51
N THR A 100 -15.97 10.02 13.15
CA THR A 100 -16.16 8.76 13.85
C THR A 100 -14.87 7.98 13.67
N VAL A 101 -14.02 8.01 14.68
CA VAL A 101 -12.82 7.18 14.74
C VAL A 101 -13.32 5.73 14.63
N GLY A 102 -12.99 5.10 13.51
CA GLY A 102 -13.27 3.69 13.28
C GLY A 102 -12.60 2.85 14.37
N LYS A 103 -13.24 1.72 14.69
CA LYS A 103 -12.75 0.76 15.68
C LYS A 103 -11.25 0.44 15.39
N PRO A 104 -10.33 0.59 16.38
CA PRO A 104 -8.94 0.21 16.18
C PRO A 104 -8.83 -1.23 15.66
N ILE A 105 -7.99 -1.43 14.64
CA ILE A 105 -7.76 -2.73 14.01
C ILE A 105 -6.40 -3.24 14.50
N LEU A 106 -6.39 -4.40 15.16
CA LEU A 106 -5.13 -5.02 15.55
C LEU A 106 -4.33 -5.39 14.29
N GLN A 107 -3.08 -4.96 14.24
CA GLN A 107 -2.16 -5.23 13.15
C GLN A 107 -0.90 -5.92 13.67
N LEU A 108 -0.50 -6.94 12.93
CA LEU A 108 0.79 -7.57 13.10
C LEU A 108 1.90 -6.70 12.50
N ASN A 109 2.99 -6.54 13.24
CA ASN A 109 4.25 -5.99 12.77
C ASN A 109 5.37 -7.02 12.99
N PRO A 110 5.68 -7.87 11.98
CA PRO A 110 6.72 -8.88 12.13
C PRO A 110 8.15 -8.31 12.02
N GLY A 111 8.32 -6.98 11.99
CA GLY A 111 9.62 -6.31 11.79
C GLY A 111 10.00 -6.08 10.33
N GLY A 112 9.22 -6.59 9.37
CA GLY A 112 9.42 -6.34 7.94
C GLY A 112 8.19 -6.64 7.09
N HIS A 113 8.35 -6.59 5.77
CA HIS A 113 7.23 -6.79 4.84
C HIS A 113 6.71 -8.23 4.85
N MET A 114 5.42 -8.38 4.55
CA MET A 114 4.70 -9.67 4.58
C MET A 114 4.36 -10.20 3.19
N ALA A 115 4.71 -9.46 2.14
CA ALA A 115 4.45 -9.81 0.76
C ALA A 115 5.54 -9.20 -0.13
N LEU A 116 5.37 -9.30 -1.46
CA LEU A 116 6.31 -8.75 -2.42
C LEU A 116 6.56 -7.27 -2.15
N ILE A 117 7.84 -6.88 -2.14
CA ILE A 117 8.25 -5.49 -2.06
C ILE A 117 8.29 -4.99 -3.50
N LYS A 118 7.50 -3.95 -3.78
CA LYS A 118 7.32 -3.39 -5.13
C LYS A 118 8.23 -2.22 -5.39
N ASP A 119 8.59 -1.48 -4.34
CA ASP A 119 9.38 -0.26 -4.49
C ASP A 119 10.21 0.06 -3.24
N VAL A 120 11.35 0.71 -3.43
CA VAL A 120 12.25 1.18 -2.37
C VAL A 120 12.88 2.51 -2.76
N ALA A 121 13.02 3.43 -1.80
CA ALA A 121 13.67 4.71 -2.00
C ALA A 121 14.38 5.17 -0.72
N PHE A 122 15.57 5.75 -0.84
CA PHE A 122 16.22 6.41 0.28
C PHE A 122 15.67 7.81 0.47
N THR A 123 15.59 8.27 1.72
CA THR A 123 15.35 9.70 1.98
C THR A 123 16.55 10.52 1.48
N PRO A 124 16.33 11.77 1.02
CA PRO A 124 17.41 12.61 0.50
C PRO A 124 18.57 12.83 1.48
N ASP A 125 18.29 12.82 2.78
CA ASP A 125 19.30 12.93 3.84
C ASP A 125 20.08 11.61 4.09
N GLY A 126 19.68 10.52 3.44
CA GLY A 126 20.29 9.19 3.55
C GLY A 126 20.10 8.51 4.90
N LYS A 127 19.24 9.04 5.80
CA LYS A 127 19.03 8.47 7.14
C LYS A 127 18.03 7.33 7.14
N TYR A 128 17.05 7.38 6.25
CA TYR A 128 15.99 6.39 6.17
C TYR A 128 15.95 5.71 4.80
N LEU A 129 15.52 4.47 4.81
CA LEU A 129 15.00 3.79 3.63
C LEU A 129 13.48 3.73 3.74
N VAL A 130 12.77 3.97 2.66
CA VAL A 130 11.32 3.81 2.55
C VAL A 130 11.06 2.65 1.59
N SER A 131 10.10 1.78 1.91
CA SER A 131 9.71 0.67 1.04
C SER A 131 8.20 0.50 0.98
N ALA A 132 7.69 0.07 -0.16
CA ALA A 132 6.28 -0.20 -0.39
C ALA A 132 6.05 -1.65 -0.84
N SER A 133 4.95 -2.25 -0.41
CA SER A 133 4.69 -3.67 -0.63
C SER A 133 3.22 -4.00 -0.93
N ASP A 134 3.03 -5.15 -1.57
CA ASP A 134 1.74 -5.83 -1.74
C ASP A 134 1.05 -6.12 -0.39
N ASP A 135 1.76 -6.07 0.73
CA ASP A 135 1.19 -6.17 2.07
C ASP A 135 0.39 -4.91 2.50
N LYS A 136 0.28 -3.94 1.59
CA LYS A 136 -0.48 -2.68 1.72
C LYS A 136 0.15 -1.70 2.71
N THR A 137 1.41 -1.93 3.08
CA THR A 137 2.16 -1.06 3.98
C THR A 137 3.29 -0.36 3.25
N ILE A 138 3.62 0.82 3.76
CA ILE A 138 4.84 1.55 3.48
C ILE A 138 5.66 1.48 4.77
N ARG A 139 6.90 1.03 4.70
CA ARG A 139 7.79 0.96 5.86
C ARG A 139 8.88 2.01 5.73
N VAL A 140 9.18 2.68 6.82
CA VAL A 140 10.32 3.58 6.97
C VAL A 140 11.31 2.90 7.90
N TRP A 141 12.50 2.64 7.40
CA TRP A 141 13.59 1.94 8.07
C TRP A 141 14.63 2.94 8.52
N ASP A 142 15.01 2.89 9.79
CA ASP A 142 16.15 3.67 10.27
C ASP A 142 17.44 2.94 9.85
N LEU A 143 18.36 3.63 9.17
CA LEU A 143 19.62 3.04 8.75
C LEU A 143 20.70 3.11 9.83
N ALA A 144 20.50 3.92 10.88
CA ALA A 144 21.40 4.02 12.02
C ALA A 144 21.02 3.05 13.15
N GLN A 145 19.76 2.59 13.21
CA GLN A 145 19.26 1.69 14.25
C GLN A 145 18.61 0.44 13.65
N PRO A 146 18.78 -0.76 14.25
CA PRO A 146 18.11 -1.95 13.77
C PRO A 146 16.58 -1.85 13.87
N GLY A 147 15.87 -1.99 12.75
CA GLY A 147 14.41 -2.20 12.71
C GLY A 147 13.62 -1.20 11.85
N THR A 148 12.30 -1.37 11.86
CA THR A 148 11.39 -0.42 11.20
C THR A 148 11.15 0.78 12.12
N ALA A 149 11.50 1.98 11.66
CA ALA A 149 11.21 3.23 12.36
C ALA A 149 9.70 3.51 12.40
N ARG A 150 9.02 3.30 11.26
CA ARG A 150 7.59 3.64 11.09
C ARG A 150 6.90 2.74 10.08
N ILE A 151 5.59 2.54 10.25
CA ILE A 151 4.73 1.84 9.29
C ILE A 151 3.59 2.76 8.93
N LEU A 152 3.49 3.13 7.66
CA LEU A 152 2.35 3.82 7.09
C LEU A 152 1.48 2.81 6.32
N ARG A 153 0.18 3.05 6.24
CA ARG A 153 -0.74 2.20 5.49
C ARG A 153 -1.11 2.90 4.18
N GLY A 154 -0.91 2.22 3.06
CA GLY A 154 -1.27 2.75 1.74
C GLY A 154 -2.79 2.88 1.59
N GLN A 155 -3.49 1.74 1.53
CA GLN A 155 -4.93 1.71 1.27
C GLN A 155 -5.64 0.56 2.00
N ILE A 156 -6.91 0.79 2.36
CA ILE A 156 -7.76 -0.15 3.10
C ILE A 156 -8.75 -0.78 2.11
N GLY A 157 -8.61 -2.08 1.89
CA GLY A 157 -9.52 -2.90 1.08
C GLY A 157 -9.31 -4.39 1.39
N ALA A 158 -10.34 -5.21 1.20
CA ALA A 158 -10.22 -6.67 1.36
C ALA A 158 -9.62 -7.31 0.09
N GLY A 159 -8.92 -8.43 0.22
CA GLY A 159 -8.34 -9.14 -0.94
C GLY A 159 -7.28 -8.32 -1.68
N SER A 160 -7.33 -8.27 -3.02
CA SER A 160 -6.35 -7.57 -3.87
C SER A 160 -6.46 -6.04 -3.86
N GLU A 161 -7.57 -5.50 -3.34
CA GLU A 161 -7.79 -4.05 -3.24
C GLU A 161 -6.77 -3.40 -2.30
N GLY A 162 -6.09 -2.34 -2.77
CA GLY A 162 -5.15 -1.57 -1.96
C GLY A 162 -3.73 -2.15 -1.85
N LYS A 163 -3.38 -3.15 -2.67
CA LYS A 163 -1.97 -3.51 -2.90
C LYS A 163 -1.23 -2.31 -3.51
N ILE A 164 -0.06 -1.99 -2.98
CA ILE A 164 0.76 -0.87 -3.46
C ILE A 164 1.70 -1.41 -4.53
N PHE A 165 1.57 -0.91 -5.75
CA PHE A 165 2.43 -1.28 -6.88
C PHE A 165 3.51 -0.23 -7.18
N ALA A 166 3.31 1.01 -6.76
CA ALA A 166 4.20 2.13 -7.03
C ALA A 166 4.36 3.04 -5.83
N MET A 167 5.57 3.56 -5.63
CA MET A 167 5.87 4.60 -4.66
C MET A 167 6.74 5.68 -5.28
N ALA A 168 6.58 6.93 -4.88
CA ALA A 168 7.55 7.97 -5.16
C ALA A 168 7.76 8.83 -3.92
N LEU A 169 9.01 9.15 -3.60
CA LEU A 169 9.34 10.08 -2.53
C LEU A 169 9.65 11.45 -3.12
N SER A 170 9.10 12.51 -2.54
CA SER A 170 9.38 13.88 -2.97
C SER A 170 10.85 14.24 -2.73
N PRO A 171 11.43 15.14 -3.54
CA PRO A 171 12.84 15.54 -3.41
C PRO A 171 13.23 16.13 -2.06
N ASP A 172 12.27 16.67 -1.30
CA ASP A 172 12.47 17.17 0.07
C ASP A 172 12.32 16.08 1.15
N GLY A 173 11.96 14.85 0.76
CA GLY A 173 11.79 13.70 1.65
C GLY A 173 10.54 13.75 2.54
N ARG A 174 9.63 14.71 2.32
CA ARG A 174 8.48 14.92 3.22
C ARG A 174 7.21 14.25 2.75
N THR A 175 7.02 14.10 1.44
CA THR A 175 5.80 13.57 0.84
C THR A 175 6.09 12.25 0.13
N VAL A 176 5.29 11.23 0.39
CA VAL A 176 5.28 9.99 -0.37
C VAL A 176 4.00 9.90 -1.19
N ALA A 177 4.13 9.64 -2.49
CA ALA A 177 3.02 9.30 -3.37
C ALA A 177 2.94 7.78 -3.49
N VAL A 178 1.73 7.20 -3.43
CA VAL A 178 1.52 5.76 -3.61
C VAL A 178 0.41 5.45 -4.60
N GLY A 179 0.70 4.49 -5.48
CA GLY A 179 -0.15 3.97 -6.55
C GLY A 179 -0.28 2.45 -6.45
N GLY A 180 -1.36 1.88 -6.98
CA GLY A 180 -1.65 0.47 -6.75
C GLY A 180 -2.77 -0.10 -7.62
N TRP A 181 -3.28 -1.27 -7.23
CA TRP A 181 -4.47 -1.84 -7.84
C TRP A 181 -5.73 -1.35 -7.11
N PHE A 182 -6.54 -0.66 -7.90
CA PHE A 182 -7.78 -0.01 -7.53
C PHE A 182 -8.95 -0.75 -8.19
N SER A 183 -9.76 -1.48 -7.41
CA SER A 183 -10.98 -2.13 -7.93
C SER A 183 -12.21 -1.22 -7.91
N ASN A 184 -12.11 -0.08 -7.23
CA ASN A 184 -13.20 0.88 -7.04
C ASN A 184 -12.85 2.22 -7.74
N PRO A 185 -13.77 2.86 -8.48
CA PRO A 185 -13.55 4.18 -9.07
C PRO A 185 -13.27 5.31 -8.07
N ASN A 186 -13.47 5.06 -6.77
CA ASN A 186 -13.11 6.00 -5.70
C ASN A 186 -11.66 5.90 -5.22
N ASP A 187 -10.88 4.95 -5.72
CA ASP A 187 -9.49 4.75 -5.34
C ASP A 187 -8.52 5.52 -6.25
N VAL A 188 -7.40 5.94 -5.67
CA VAL A 188 -6.67 7.15 -6.06
C VAL A 188 -5.20 7.01 -5.74
N ILE A 189 -4.36 7.71 -6.50
CA ILE A 189 -2.98 7.95 -6.06
C ILE A 189 -3.05 8.82 -4.80
N ARG A 190 -2.41 8.38 -3.72
CA ARG A 190 -2.44 9.08 -2.43
C ARG A 190 -1.13 9.81 -2.23
N LEU A 191 -1.20 11.10 -1.90
CA LEU A 191 -0.09 11.88 -1.37
C LEU A 191 -0.17 11.82 0.15
N GLN A 192 0.91 11.40 0.81
CA GLN A 192 0.98 11.22 2.25
C GLN A 192 2.22 11.92 2.82
N ASP A 193 2.10 12.52 3.99
CA ASP A 193 3.23 13.01 4.74
C ASP A 193 4.01 11.83 5.33
N LEU A 194 5.30 11.72 5.01
CA LEU A 194 6.14 10.58 5.41
C LEU A 194 6.32 10.50 6.94
N ALA A 195 6.37 11.65 7.61
CA ALA A 195 6.68 11.71 9.04
C ALA A 195 5.47 11.31 9.91
N THR A 196 4.27 11.68 9.47
CA THR A 196 3.01 11.55 10.23
C THR A 196 2.04 10.55 9.61
N GLY A 197 2.26 10.14 8.36
CA GLY A 197 1.33 9.33 7.55
C GLY A 197 0.19 10.12 6.93
N ARG A 198 -0.11 11.34 7.41
CA ARG A 198 -1.32 12.09 7.05
C ARG A 198 -1.51 12.19 5.53
N ILE A 199 -2.70 11.88 5.04
CA ILE A 199 -3.07 12.11 3.64
C ILE A 199 -3.09 13.61 3.38
N LEU A 200 -2.24 14.04 2.44
CA LEU A 200 -2.14 15.41 1.98
C LEU A 200 -3.09 15.67 0.81
N GLY A 201 -3.28 14.68 -0.06
CA GLY A 201 -4.09 14.81 -1.27
C GLY A 201 -4.41 13.48 -1.95
N LEU A 202 -5.45 13.50 -2.77
CA LEU A 202 -5.95 12.33 -3.52
C LEU A 202 -6.05 12.68 -5.00
N LEU A 203 -5.29 11.99 -5.86
CA LEU A 203 -5.29 12.25 -7.30
C LEU A 203 -6.15 11.21 -8.02
N ARG A 204 -7.25 11.69 -8.61
CA ARG A 204 -8.30 10.89 -9.27
C ARG A 204 -8.16 10.94 -10.79
N GLY A 205 -8.32 9.80 -11.46
CA GLY A 205 -8.56 9.80 -12.90
C GLY A 205 -8.09 8.56 -13.66
N HIS A 206 -7.13 7.79 -13.13
CA HIS A 206 -6.74 6.52 -13.74
C HIS A 206 -7.85 5.48 -13.62
N THR A 207 -8.02 4.64 -14.64
CA THR A 207 -9.08 3.62 -14.69
C THR A 207 -8.55 2.19 -14.52
N SER A 208 -7.26 2.04 -14.24
CA SER A 208 -6.61 0.75 -14.02
C SER A 208 -5.42 0.91 -13.04
N VAL A 209 -4.65 -0.16 -12.85
CA VAL A 209 -3.49 -0.24 -11.95
C VAL A 209 -2.49 0.87 -12.27
N VAL A 210 -1.88 1.46 -11.24
CA VAL A 210 -0.78 2.43 -11.35
C VAL A 210 0.52 1.76 -10.89
N PRO A 211 1.33 1.20 -11.82
CA PRO A 211 2.56 0.49 -11.49
C PRO A 211 3.79 1.38 -11.34
N SER A 212 3.72 2.68 -11.68
CA SER A 212 4.88 3.58 -11.56
C SER A 212 4.49 5.03 -11.29
N LEU A 213 5.28 5.68 -10.44
CA LEU A 213 5.15 7.07 -10.02
C LEU A 213 6.53 7.73 -9.98
N ALA A 214 6.62 9.02 -10.30
CA ALA A 214 7.84 9.81 -10.08
C ALA A 214 7.49 11.27 -9.78
N PHE A 215 8.21 11.90 -8.85
CA PHE A 215 8.15 13.35 -8.65
C PHE A 215 9.10 14.06 -9.61
N SER A 216 8.75 15.29 -10.00
CA SER A 216 9.70 16.20 -10.64
C SER A 216 10.82 16.57 -9.67
N PRO A 217 12.02 16.94 -10.15
CA PRO A 217 13.17 17.30 -9.29
C PRO A 217 12.90 18.48 -8.34
N ASP A 218 11.97 19.38 -8.69
CA ASP A 218 11.52 20.49 -7.86
C ASP A 218 10.32 20.14 -6.95
N GLY A 219 9.80 18.92 -7.05
CA GLY A 219 8.65 18.42 -6.27
C GLY A 219 7.29 19.02 -6.65
N ARG A 220 7.23 19.89 -7.68
CA ARG A 220 5.99 20.58 -8.08
C ARG A 220 5.01 19.66 -8.80
N TYR A 221 5.53 18.70 -9.54
CA TYR A 221 4.74 17.78 -10.35
C TYR A 221 4.95 16.34 -9.93
N LEU A 222 3.92 15.53 -10.15
CA LEU A 222 3.99 14.07 -10.09
C LEU A 222 3.62 13.54 -11.48
N VAL A 223 4.33 12.52 -11.95
CA VAL A 223 3.91 11.74 -13.11
C VAL A 223 3.50 10.35 -12.66
N SER A 224 2.43 9.82 -13.26
CA SER A 224 1.96 8.45 -13.07
C SER A 224 1.82 7.73 -14.40
N GLY A 225 2.26 6.48 -14.48
CA GLY A 225 1.97 5.57 -15.59
C GLY A 225 0.93 4.54 -15.15
N SER A 226 0.09 4.05 -16.07
CA SER A 226 -0.98 3.11 -15.74
C SER A 226 -1.21 2.03 -16.80
N PHE A 227 -1.82 0.94 -16.35
CA PHE A 227 -2.41 -0.08 -17.20
C PHE A 227 -3.67 0.40 -17.96
N ASP A 228 -4.11 1.65 -17.76
CA ASP A 228 -5.09 2.28 -18.65
C ASP A 228 -4.46 2.85 -19.93
N LYS A 229 -3.16 2.56 -20.15
CA LYS A 229 -2.37 2.95 -21.33
C LYS A 229 -2.06 4.45 -21.41
N THR A 230 -2.38 5.20 -20.36
CA THR A 230 -2.08 6.63 -20.26
C THR A 230 -1.05 6.90 -19.17
N ALA A 231 -0.22 7.91 -19.40
CA ALA A 231 0.52 8.56 -18.33
C ALA A 231 -0.12 9.92 -18.02
N ARG A 232 0.02 10.41 -16.79
CA ARG A 232 -0.61 11.66 -16.35
C ARG A 232 0.36 12.51 -15.55
N ILE A 233 0.34 13.82 -15.82
CA ILE A 233 1.11 14.82 -15.07
C ILE A 233 0.15 15.56 -14.14
N TRP A 234 0.49 15.61 -12.86
CA TRP A 234 -0.32 16.20 -11.80
C TRP A 234 0.41 17.38 -11.18
N ASP A 235 -0.35 18.41 -10.83
CA ASP A 235 0.11 19.46 -9.94
C ASP A 235 -0.03 18.96 -8.50
N VAL A 236 1.10 18.86 -7.77
CA VAL A 236 1.13 18.31 -6.41
C VAL A 236 0.46 19.25 -5.42
N GLN A 237 0.66 20.56 -5.56
CA GLN A 237 0.15 21.56 -4.63
C GLN A 237 -1.36 21.75 -4.81
N GLN A 238 -1.81 21.87 -6.05
CA GLN A 238 -3.21 22.08 -6.40
C GLN A 238 -4.01 20.77 -6.53
N GLN A 239 -3.33 19.61 -6.47
CA GLN A 239 -3.93 18.27 -6.49
C GLN A 239 -4.84 18.05 -7.70
N ARG A 240 -4.43 18.54 -8.86
CA ARG A 240 -5.21 18.46 -10.10
C ARG A 240 -4.39 17.85 -11.23
N LEU A 241 -5.10 17.21 -12.15
CA LEU A 241 -4.55 16.78 -13.42
C LEU A 241 -4.17 18.00 -14.26
N LEU A 242 -2.95 18.02 -14.80
CA LEU A 242 -2.51 19.02 -15.77
C LEU A 242 -2.64 18.45 -17.18
N HIS A 243 -2.02 17.29 -17.43
CA HIS A 243 -1.94 16.70 -18.77
C HIS A 243 -2.18 15.19 -18.71
N THR A 244 -2.91 14.67 -19.70
CA THR A 244 -3.00 13.25 -20.00
C THR A 244 -2.15 12.96 -21.23
N LEU A 245 -1.10 12.16 -21.06
CA LEU A 245 -0.15 11.78 -22.09
C LEU A 245 -0.68 10.54 -22.81
N ASN A 246 -1.32 10.77 -23.96
CA ASN A 246 -1.92 9.72 -24.79
C ASN A 246 -0.98 9.32 -25.91
N GLY A 247 -0.87 8.01 -26.17
CA GLY A 247 -0.20 7.52 -27.38
C GLY A 247 0.31 6.09 -27.29
N HIS A 248 0.63 5.58 -26.10
CA HIS A 248 0.99 4.17 -25.92
C HIS A 248 -0.20 3.26 -26.29
N THR A 249 0.10 2.12 -26.90
CA THR A 249 -0.94 1.16 -27.35
C THR A 249 -1.25 0.09 -26.31
N ASP A 250 -0.45 0.01 -25.26
CA ASP A 250 -0.56 -0.99 -24.21
C ASP A 250 -0.08 -0.45 -22.84
N HIS A 251 -0.02 -1.30 -21.81
CA HIS A 251 0.25 -0.91 -20.42
C HIS A 251 1.54 -0.10 -20.27
N ILE A 252 1.53 0.92 -19.40
CA ILE A 252 2.74 1.68 -19.05
C ILE A 252 3.30 1.13 -17.73
N TYR A 253 4.55 0.68 -17.73
CA TYR A 253 5.20 0.08 -16.55
C TYR A 253 6.17 1.02 -15.85
N ALA A 254 6.73 2.01 -16.53
CA ALA A 254 7.76 2.89 -15.96
C ALA A 254 7.56 4.34 -16.38
N VAL A 255 7.76 5.25 -15.43
CA VAL A 255 7.79 6.70 -15.68
C VAL A 255 8.96 7.35 -14.94
N ALA A 256 9.55 8.40 -15.52
CA ALA A 256 10.56 9.20 -14.83
C ALA A 256 10.58 10.64 -15.37
N PHE A 257 11.04 11.58 -14.54
CA PHE A 257 11.38 12.93 -14.98
C PHE A 257 12.84 13.02 -15.38
N THR A 258 13.12 13.90 -16.33
CA THR A 258 14.47 14.39 -16.61
C THR A 258 14.95 15.35 -15.51
N PRO A 259 16.28 15.50 -15.28
CA PRO A 259 16.80 16.30 -14.17
C PRO A 259 16.47 17.80 -14.24
N ASP A 260 16.18 18.32 -15.43
CA ASP A 260 15.72 19.71 -15.64
C ASP A 260 14.22 19.91 -15.30
N GLY A 261 13.50 18.81 -15.03
CA GLY A 261 12.07 18.80 -14.75
C GLY A 261 11.18 19.16 -15.95
N GLN A 262 11.75 19.34 -17.15
CA GLN A 262 11.02 19.80 -18.33
C GLN A 262 10.41 18.66 -19.14
N ARG A 263 10.89 17.42 -18.94
CA ARG A 263 10.45 16.26 -19.72
C ARG A 263 10.17 15.06 -18.86
N VAL A 264 9.23 14.25 -19.34
CA VAL A 264 8.87 12.95 -18.80
C VAL A 264 9.24 11.87 -19.81
N VAL A 265 9.78 10.76 -19.34
CA VAL A 265 9.93 9.53 -20.12
C VAL A 265 8.98 8.47 -19.60
N THR A 266 8.35 7.72 -20.52
CA THR A 266 7.46 6.59 -20.22
C THR A 266 7.94 5.34 -20.95
N GLY A 267 7.87 4.16 -20.32
CA GLY A 267 8.18 2.85 -20.91
C GLY A 267 6.98 1.90 -20.78
N SER A 268 6.72 1.11 -21.83
CA SER A 268 5.46 0.38 -22.00
C SER A 268 5.63 -1.07 -22.49
N ASP A 269 4.57 -1.85 -22.27
CA ASP A 269 4.27 -3.14 -22.89
C ASP A 269 4.26 -3.06 -24.43
N ASP A 270 4.06 -1.88 -25.02
CA ASP A 270 4.15 -1.69 -26.48
C ASP A 270 5.58 -1.66 -27.05
N HIS A 271 6.56 -2.07 -26.24
CA HIS A 271 8.00 -2.17 -26.51
C HIS A 271 8.73 -0.85 -26.68
N ASP A 272 8.03 0.29 -26.65
CA ASP A 272 8.65 1.58 -26.88
C ASP A 272 8.77 2.42 -25.61
N LEU A 273 9.72 3.34 -25.65
CA LEU A 273 9.71 4.49 -24.76
C LEU A 273 9.17 5.73 -25.48
N ARG A 274 8.66 6.67 -24.70
CA ARG A 274 8.21 7.97 -25.21
C ARG A 274 8.71 9.10 -24.33
N LEU A 275 9.12 10.18 -24.97
CA LEU A 275 9.58 11.41 -24.31
C LEU A 275 8.53 12.50 -24.50
N TRP A 276 8.14 13.15 -23.42
CA TRP A 276 7.04 14.11 -23.38
C TRP A 276 7.50 15.43 -22.78
N SER A 277 6.91 16.53 -23.24
CA SER A 277 7.06 17.86 -22.64
C SER A 277 6.15 18.01 -21.42
N VAL A 278 6.69 18.51 -20.32
CA VAL A 278 5.92 18.78 -19.09
C VAL A 278 5.05 20.03 -19.23
N ALA A 279 5.50 21.02 -20.01
CA ALA A 279 4.82 22.30 -20.13
C ALA A 279 3.43 22.16 -20.79
N ASP A 280 3.33 21.37 -21.85
CA ASP A 280 2.15 21.26 -22.72
C ASP A 280 1.68 19.82 -22.96
N GLY A 281 2.37 18.82 -22.38
CA GLY A 281 2.00 17.40 -22.51
C GLY A 281 2.26 16.80 -23.90
N GLN A 282 2.98 17.49 -24.78
CA GLN A 282 3.21 17.03 -26.15
C GLN A 282 4.26 15.92 -26.23
N LEU A 283 4.07 14.99 -27.19
CA LEU A 283 5.06 13.97 -27.51
C LEU A 283 6.23 14.60 -28.25
N LEU A 284 7.43 14.48 -27.68
CA LEU A 284 8.68 14.98 -28.27
C LEU A 284 9.39 13.92 -29.11
N ALA A 285 9.41 12.67 -28.65
CA ALA A 285 10.07 11.57 -29.35
C ALA A 285 9.44 10.21 -29.03
N ARG A 286 9.42 9.33 -30.04
CA ARG A 286 9.21 7.88 -29.87
C ARG A 286 10.59 7.20 -29.92
N MET A 287 10.90 6.42 -28.91
CA MET A 287 12.21 5.83 -28.69
C MET A 287 12.10 4.31 -28.87
N SER A 288 12.30 3.87 -30.10
CA SER A 288 12.11 2.48 -30.51
C SER A 288 13.41 1.69 -30.56
N GLY A 289 13.34 0.40 -30.23
CA GLY A 289 14.47 -0.51 -30.39
C GLY A 289 14.43 -1.75 -29.50
N HIS A 290 13.69 -1.72 -28.38
CA HIS A 290 13.42 -2.94 -27.61
C HIS A 290 12.51 -3.88 -28.39
N THR A 291 12.67 -5.18 -28.18
CA THR A 291 11.90 -6.21 -28.88
C THR A 291 10.78 -6.83 -28.03
N ASP A 292 10.65 -6.37 -26.79
CA ASP A 292 9.69 -6.86 -25.80
C ASP A 292 9.42 -5.77 -24.74
N LYS A 293 8.54 -6.02 -23.77
CA LYS A 293 8.01 -5.03 -22.79
C LYS A 293 9.09 -4.23 -22.10
N VAL A 294 8.95 -2.91 -22.03
CA VAL A 294 9.85 -2.03 -21.26
C VAL A 294 9.34 -1.91 -19.83
N TYR A 295 10.02 -2.57 -18.89
CA TYR A 295 9.61 -2.60 -17.47
C TYR A 295 10.21 -1.48 -16.62
N ALA A 296 11.39 -0.98 -16.98
CA ALA A 296 12.14 -0.06 -16.12
C ALA A 296 12.72 1.12 -16.90
N VAL A 297 12.68 2.29 -16.28
CA VAL A 297 13.33 3.51 -16.77
C VAL A 297 13.99 4.23 -15.61
N ALA A 298 15.23 4.67 -15.80
CA ALA A 298 15.95 5.54 -14.88
C ALA A 298 16.61 6.68 -15.65
N VAL A 299 16.77 7.84 -15.01
CA VAL A 299 17.43 9.00 -15.62
C VAL A 299 18.62 9.42 -14.77
N ALA A 300 19.79 9.54 -15.40
CA ALA A 300 21.01 9.99 -14.76
C ALA A 300 21.02 11.52 -14.58
N PRO A 301 21.86 12.06 -13.68
CA PRO A 301 21.96 13.51 -13.46
C PRO A 301 22.36 14.32 -14.70
N ASP A 302 23.08 13.72 -15.64
CA ASP A 302 23.47 14.35 -16.91
C ASP A 302 22.36 14.34 -17.98
N GLY A 303 21.21 13.73 -17.67
CA GLY A 303 20.08 13.59 -18.58
C GLY A 303 20.09 12.31 -19.42
N THR A 304 21.08 11.42 -19.26
CA THR A 304 21.07 10.11 -19.92
C THR A 304 19.94 9.25 -19.37
N ILE A 305 19.12 8.68 -20.26
CA ILE A 305 18.04 7.76 -19.91
C ILE A 305 18.57 6.33 -20.06
N ALA A 306 18.36 5.48 -19.04
CA ALA A 306 18.50 4.04 -19.17
C ALA A 306 17.12 3.37 -19.21
N SER A 307 16.93 2.43 -20.12
CA SER A 307 15.74 1.59 -20.22
C SER A 307 16.09 0.12 -20.06
N GLY A 308 15.21 -0.63 -19.41
CA GLY A 308 15.34 -2.06 -19.17
C GLY A 308 14.06 -2.78 -19.57
N ALA A 309 14.20 -3.89 -20.28
CA ALA A 309 13.07 -4.60 -20.88
C ALA A 309 13.09 -6.11 -20.65
N GLU A 310 11.97 -6.74 -21.04
CA GLU A 310 11.78 -8.19 -21.11
C GLU A 310 12.72 -8.85 -22.12
N ASP A 311 13.26 -8.10 -23.09
CA ASP A 311 14.26 -8.56 -24.06
C ASP A 311 15.68 -8.76 -23.49
N HIS A 312 15.82 -8.63 -22.16
CA HIS A 312 17.05 -8.77 -21.39
C HIS A 312 18.09 -7.66 -21.58
N THR A 313 17.80 -6.64 -22.40
CA THR A 313 18.74 -5.57 -22.71
C THR A 313 18.53 -4.35 -21.84
N ILE A 314 19.64 -3.66 -21.56
CA ILE A 314 19.67 -2.32 -21.00
C ILE A 314 20.15 -1.38 -22.11
N ARG A 315 19.39 -0.32 -22.40
CA ARG A 315 19.71 0.65 -23.47
C ARG A 315 19.83 2.05 -22.90
N LEU A 316 20.72 2.84 -23.50
CA LEU A 316 20.94 4.25 -23.17
C LEU A 316 20.41 5.16 -24.27
N TRP A 317 19.82 6.27 -23.85
CA TRP A 317 19.21 7.27 -24.72
C TRP A 317 19.52 8.69 -24.21
N ASP A 318 19.53 9.66 -25.11
CA ASP A 318 19.70 11.07 -24.78
C ASP A 318 18.36 11.64 -24.28
N GLY A 319 18.29 12.11 -23.03
CA GLY A 319 17.04 12.63 -22.46
C GLY A 319 16.56 13.97 -23.02
N ARG A 320 17.38 14.64 -23.85
CA ARG A 320 17.03 15.91 -24.50
C ARG A 320 16.48 15.71 -25.92
N THR A 321 16.64 14.54 -26.52
CA THR A 321 16.22 14.29 -27.90
C THR A 321 15.47 12.98 -28.06
N GLY A 322 15.62 12.04 -27.12
CA GLY A 322 15.16 10.67 -27.27
C GLY A 322 16.06 9.82 -28.19
N ALA A 323 17.20 10.36 -28.65
CA ALA A 323 18.09 9.63 -29.54
C ALA A 323 18.70 8.41 -28.84
N PHE A 324 18.76 7.27 -29.54
CA PHE A 324 19.46 6.08 -29.06
C PHE A 324 20.96 6.35 -28.99
N ILE A 325 21.57 6.06 -27.84
CA ILE A 325 23.02 6.19 -27.63
C ILE A 325 23.70 4.84 -27.89
N LYS A 326 23.34 3.82 -27.10
CA LYS A 326 23.87 2.45 -27.23
C LYS A 326 23.07 1.44 -26.43
N GLN A 327 23.26 0.15 -26.74
CA GLN A 327 22.97 -0.92 -25.79
C GLN A 327 24.09 -0.96 -24.75
N LEU A 328 23.75 -0.78 -23.47
CA LEU A 328 24.69 -0.82 -22.36
C LEU A 328 25.14 -2.25 -22.08
N ALA A 329 24.17 -3.16 -21.95
CA ALA A 329 24.40 -4.56 -21.61
C ALA A 329 23.22 -5.44 -22.04
N ASN A 330 23.48 -6.74 -22.18
CA ASN A 330 22.44 -7.78 -22.11
C ASN A 330 22.73 -8.58 -20.84
N GLN A 331 21.82 -8.55 -19.86
CA GLN A 331 22.04 -9.20 -18.57
C GLN A 331 21.59 -10.68 -18.56
N GLY A 332 21.12 -11.20 -19.70
CA GLY A 332 20.66 -12.58 -19.88
C GLY A 332 19.32 -12.91 -19.22
N THR A 333 18.66 -11.94 -18.59
CA THR A 333 17.36 -12.06 -17.90
C THR A 333 16.58 -10.75 -17.98
N GLN A 334 15.26 -10.80 -17.78
CA GLN A 334 14.38 -9.63 -17.86
C GLN A 334 14.81 -8.52 -16.91
N VAL A 335 14.96 -7.29 -17.40
CA VAL A 335 15.37 -6.14 -16.58
C VAL A 335 14.14 -5.51 -15.94
N GLY A 336 13.96 -5.69 -14.63
CA GLY A 336 12.75 -5.26 -13.93
C GLY A 336 12.85 -3.95 -13.16
N SER A 337 14.07 -3.50 -12.85
CA SER A 337 14.30 -2.22 -12.16
C SER A 337 15.67 -1.68 -12.50
N LEU A 338 15.80 -0.35 -12.45
CA LEU A 338 17.03 0.37 -12.78
C LEU A 338 17.20 1.55 -11.80
N SER A 339 18.42 1.75 -11.30
CA SER A 339 18.77 2.93 -10.51
C SER A 339 20.19 3.38 -10.80
N PHE A 340 20.35 4.64 -11.21
CA PHE A 340 21.67 5.26 -11.34
C PHE A 340 22.27 5.56 -9.98
N SER A 341 23.60 5.54 -9.91
CA SER A 341 24.32 6.18 -8.81
C SER A 341 24.17 7.70 -8.87
N PRO A 342 24.33 8.42 -7.75
CA PRO A 342 24.16 9.87 -7.70
C PRO A 342 25.10 10.67 -8.63
N ASP A 343 26.21 10.07 -9.06
CA ASP A 343 27.17 10.63 -10.02
C ASP A 343 26.89 10.22 -11.48
N GLY A 344 25.86 9.40 -11.74
CA GLY A 344 25.50 8.89 -13.07
C GLY A 344 26.45 7.84 -13.65
N ARG A 345 27.57 7.52 -12.98
CA ARG A 345 28.64 6.65 -13.54
C ARG A 345 28.40 5.16 -13.36
N ARG A 346 27.40 4.79 -12.56
CA ARG A 346 27.04 3.40 -12.30
C ARG A 346 25.54 3.22 -12.37
N LEU A 347 25.11 2.02 -12.74
CA LEU A 347 23.72 1.63 -12.87
C LEU A 347 23.51 0.28 -12.21
N VAL A 348 22.57 0.20 -11.26
CA VAL A 348 22.11 -1.08 -10.72
C VAL A 348 20.92 -1.56 -11.54
N SER A 349 20.89 -2.85 -11.87
CA SER A 349 19.74 -3.50 -12.50
C SER A 349 19.23 -4.69 -11.68
N GLY A 350 17.90 -4.76 -11.55
CA GLY A 350 17.17 -5.89 -10.97
C GLY A 350 16.49 -6.76 -12.02
N ILE A 351 15.88 -7.86 -11.56
CA ILE A 351 15.26 -8.88 -12.41
C ILE A 351 13.73 -8.85 -12.25
N ALA A 352 13.00 -8.81 -13.37
CA ALA A 352 11.54 -8.79 -13.37
C ALA A 352 10.91 -10.18 -13.13
N GLN A 353 11.46 -11.21 -13.79
CA GLN A 353 10.97 -12.60 -13.79
C GLN A 353 12.15 -13.58 -13.99
N GLY A 354 11.96 -14.86 -13.65
CA GLY A 354 12.96 -15.92 -13.91
C GLY A 354 13.52 -16.60 -12.66
N LYS A 355 14.26 -17.70 -12.86
CA LYS A 355 14.88 -18.50 -11.78
C LYS A 355 16.20 -17.93 -11.25
N ASN A 356 16.74 -16.94 -11.96
CA ASN A 356 17.97 -16.25 -11.58
C ASN A 356 17.61 -15.08 -10.66
N ASN A 357 18.37 -14.91 -9.59
CA ASN A 357 18.00 -14.01 -8.49
C ASN A 357 19.13 -13.00 -8.19
N HIS A 358 19.85 -12.58 -9.22
CA HIS A 358 21.03 -11.73 -9.05
C HIS A 358 20.76 -10.33 -9.54
N CYS A 359 21.25 -9.33 -8.81
CA CYS A 359 21.32 -7.97 -9.31
C CYS A 359 22.70 -7.70 -9.86
N HIS A 360 22.76 -6.77 -10.80
CA HIS A 360 24.00 -6.39 -11.46
C HIS A 360 24.29 -4.92 -11.21
N LEU A 361 25.56 -4.60 -11.07
CA LEU A 361 26.06 -3.23 -11.07
C LEU A 361 26.90 -3.04 -12.32
N TRP A 362 26.56 -2.05 -13.13
CA TRP A 362 27.23 -1.72 -14.38
C TRP A 362 27.98 -0.39 -14.26
N SER A 363 29.06 -0.27 -15.01
CA SER A 363 29.66 1.02 -15.34
C SER A 363 28.92 1.68 -16.49
N VAL A 364 28.80 2.99 -16.42
CA VAL A 364 28.14 3.81 -17.44
C VAL A 364 29.13 4.86 -17.94
N PRO A 365 29.28 5.05 -19.27
CA PRO A 365 28.52 4.40 -20.36
C PRO A 365 29.14 3.09 -20.86
N ASP A 366 30.24 2.63 -20.26
CA ASP A 366 31.05 1.54 -20.82
C ASP A 366 30.31 0.20 -20.91
N GLY A 367 29.44 -0.11 -19.95
CA GLY A 367 28.68 -1.36 -19.90
C GLY A 367 29.42 -2.52 -19.25
N ARG A 368 30.60 -2.29 -18.65
CA ARG A 368 31.32 -3.31 -17.88
C ARG A 368 30.56 -3.62 -16.58
N GLN A 369 30.29 -4.89 -16.31
CA GLN A 369 29.77 -5.34 -15.02
C GLN A 369 30.83 -5.14 -13.93
N LEU A 370 30.52 -4.31 -12.94
CA LEU A 370 31.37 -3.99 -11.81
C LEU A 370 31.15 -4.96 -10.65
N GLN A 371 29.89 -5.29 -10.36
CA GLN A 371 29.51 -6.19 -9.28
C GLN A 371 28.32 -7.06 -9.68
N ARG A 372 28.18 -8.17 -8.98
CA ARG A 372 27.00 -9.04 -9.00
C ARG A 372 26.57 -9.29 -7.56
N TYR A 373 25.36 -8.89 -7.21
CA TYR A 373 24.82 -9.10 -5.87
C TYR A 373 24.08 -10.45 -5.83
N ASN A 374 24.55 -11.34 -4.96
CA ASN A 374 24.04 -12.69 -4.79
C ASN A 374 23.42 -12.78 -3.39
N GLY A 375 22.17 -13.24 -3.28
CA GLY A 375 21.52 -13.37 -1.96
C GLY A 375 20.00 -13.19 -1.97
N HIS A 376 19.41 -12.78 -3.09
CA HIS A 376 17.98 -12.91 -3.28
C HIS A 376 17.63 -14.35 -3.65
N ASP A 377 16.49 -14.81 -3.14
CA ASP A 377 15.96 -16.15 -3.45
C ASP A 377 14.90 -16.09 -4.56
N ASN A 378 14.68 -14.91 -5.16
CA ASN A 378 13.72 -14.70 -6.27
C ASN A 378 13.96 -13.34 -6.99
N ILE A 379 12.96 -12.89 -7.77
CA ILE A 379 12.87 -11.60 -8.50
C ILE A 379 13.24 -10.37 -7.64
N VAL A 380 13.88 -9.38 -8.27
CA VAL A 380 14.24 -8.09 -7.64
C VAL A 380 13.56 -6.96 -8.40
N LEU A 381 12.41 -6.56 -7.88
CA LEU A 381 11.52 -5.57 -8.49
C LEU A 381 11.87 -4.13 -8.12
N ALA A 382 12.68 -3.92 -7.08
CA ALA A 382 12.99 -2.59 -6.59
C ALA A 382 14.49 -2.46 -6.30
N THR A 383 15.11 -1.41 -6.85
CA THR A 383 16.52 -1.10 -6.64
C THR A 383 16.67 0.40 -6.41
N ALA A 384 17.55 0.79 -5.48
CA ALA A 384 17.84 2.19 -5.22
C ALA A 384 19.29 2.39 -4.78
N PHE A 385 19.90 3.48 -5.23
CA PHE A 385 21.15 3.99 -4.66
C PHE A 385 20.88 4.95 -3.51
N ALA A 386 21.66 4.82 -2.44
CA ALA A 386 21.68 5.86 -1.42
C ALA A 386 22.22 7.18 -2.01
N PRO A 387 21.72 8.35 -1.56
CA PRO A 387 22.16 9.66 -2.08
C PRO A 387 23.66 9.92 -1.93
N ASN A 388 24.30 9.28 -0.94
CA ASN A 388 25.74 9.36 -0.71
C ASN A 388 26.56 8.35 -1.54
N GLY A 389 25.90 7.49 -2.33
CA GLY A 389 26.51 6.45 -3.16
C GLY A 389 27.20 5.32 -2.39
N ARG A 390 27.03 5.23 -1.07
CA ARG A 390 27.68 4.24 -0.19
C ARG A 390 26.90 2.93 -0.06
N LEU A 391 25.60 2.95 -0.33
CA LEU A 391 24.75 1.78 -0.25
C LEU A 391 23.91 1.63 -1.52
N VAL A 392 23.65 0.37 -1.86
CA VAL A 392 22.61 -0.03 -2.81
C VAL A 392 21.58 -0.84 -2.04
N ALA A 393 20.31 -0.45 -2.16
CA ALA A 393 19.19 -1.27 -1.70
C ALA A 393 18.66 -2.09 -2.87
N THR A 394 18.41 -3.37 -2.62
CA THR A 394 17.73 -4.27 -3.54
C THR A 394 16.61 -4.99 -2.79
N ALA A 395 15.42 -5.04 -3.39
CA ALA A 395 14.25 -5.68 -2.79
C ALA A 395 13.36 -6.31 -3.86
N GLY A 396 12.59 -7.33 -3.48
CA GLY A 396 11.70 -7.99 -4.42
C GLY A 396 10.88 -9.13 -3.83
N GLY A 397 10.53 -10.08 -4.68
CA GLY A 397 9.57 -11.14 -4.38
C GLY A 397 10.17 -12.34 -3.64
N GLY A 398 9.31 -13.19 -3.07
CA GLY A 398 9.65 -14.48 -2.45
C GLY A 398 10.36 -14.42 -1.10
N ASN A 399 11.45 -13.64 -0.99
CA ASN A 399 12.22 -13.55 0.26
C ASN A 399 11.70 -12.47 1.21
N GLN A 400 10.91 -11.49 0.72
CA GLN A 400 10.28 -10.43 1.53
C GLN A 400 11.31 -9.63 2.37
N VAL A 401 12.54 -9.52 1.86
CA VAL A 401 13.64 -8.79 2.51
C VAL A 401 14.17 -7.68 1.61
N ILE A 402 14.78 -6.68 2.25
CA ILE A 402 15.58 -5.68 1.57
C ILE A 402 17.04 -5.91 1.95
N ASP A 403 17.90 -6.05 0.96
CA ASP A 403 19.33 -6.19 1.15
C ASP A 403 20.03 -4.86 0.85
N LEU A 404 20.91 -4.45 1.76
CA LEU A 404 21.75 -3.27 1.63
C LEU A 404 23.19 -3.70 1.37
N TRP A 405 23.72 -3.32 0.22
CA TRP A 405 25.04 -3.72 -0.26
C TRP A 405 26.00 -2.53 -0.26
N ASP A 406 27.27 -2.80 0.00
CA ASP A 406 28.33 -1.88 -0.36
C ASP A 406 28.63 -2.03 -1.87
N PRO A 407 28.38 -0.99 -2.69
CA PRO A 407 28.57 -1.08 -4.13
C PRO A 407 30.02 -1.13 -4.57
N ARG A 408 31.00 -0.84 -3.69
CA ARG A 408 32.42 -0.95 -4.00
C ARG A 408 32.91 -2.38 -3.84
N THR A 409 32.54 -3.01 -2.73
CA THR A 409 33.04 -4.35 -2.36
C THR A 409 32.12 -5.48 -2.78
N GLY A 410 30.85 -5.18 -3.08
CA GLY A 410 29.83 -6.20 -3.35
C GLY A 410 29.31 -6.91 -2.09
N LYS A 411 29.79 -6.54 -0.90
CA LYS A 411 29.42 -7.20 0.36
C LYS A 411 28.06 -6.72 0.88
N LEU A 412 27.25 -7.66 1.36
CA LEU A 412 26.03 -7.37 2.12
C LEU A 412 26.40 -6.69 3.43
N GLN A 413 25.89 -5.48 3.66
CA GLN A 413 26.08 -4.69 4.87
C GLN A 413 24.98 -4.96 5.89
N GLN A 414 23.74 -5.00 5.42
CA GLN A 414 22.57 -5.18 6.28
C GLN A 414 21.43 -5.84 5.50
N ARG A 415 20.69 -6.71 6.18
CA ARG A 415 19.45 -7.30 5.67
C ARG A 415 18.28 -6.85 6.53
N LEU A 416 17.30 -6.20 5.91
CA LEU A 416 16.07 -5.74 6.54
C LEU A 416 14.97 -6.77 6.25
N ALA A 417 14.64 -7.58 7.25
CA ALA A 417 13.73 -8.71 7.10
C ALA A 417 12.70 -8.77 8.24
N GLY A 418 11.49 -9.22 7.91
CA GLY A 418 10.54 -9.65 8.92
C GLY A 418 10.95 -11.00 9.52
N GLY A 419 10.62 -11.21 10.78
CA GLY A 419 11.00 -12.45 11.46
C GLY A 419 9.95 -13.56 11.42
N GLY A 420 8.85 -13.38 10.68
CA GLY A 420 7.93 -14.44 10.31
C GLY A 420 8.34 -15.16 9.02
N GLY A 421 7.51 -16.10 8.58
CA GLY A 421 7.69 -16.82 7.32
C GLY A 421 6.38 -17.47 6.91
N ALA A 422 6.25 -17.79 5.62
CA ALA A 422 5.08 -18.46 5.08
C ALA A 422 4.77 -19.76 5.83
N VAL A 423 3.49 -20.01 6.09
CA VAL A 423 3.02 -21.22 6.77
C VAL A 423 2.58 -22.23 5.73
N TRP A 424 3.42 -23.25 5.51
CA TRP A 424 3.27 -24.24 4.45
C TRP A 424 2.58 -25.53 4.89
N ALA A 425 2.52 -25.77 6.20
CA ALA A 425 1.85 -26.92 6.78
C ALA A 425 1.05 -26.45 7.99
N VAL A 426 -0.15 -26.99 8.16
CA VAL A 426 -0.89 -26.88 9.42
C VAL A 426 -1.48 -28.23 9.81
N GLY A 427 -1.68 -28.42 11.10
CA GLY A 427 -2.37 -29.57 11.67
C GLY A 427 -3.08 -29.18 12.96
N ILE A 428 -4.10 -29.95 13.30
CA ILE A 428 -4.82 -29.84 14.57
C ILE A 428 -4.84 -31.20 15.25
N SER A 429 -4.62 -31.24 16.56
CA SER A 429 -4.62 -32.50 17.28
C SER A 429 -6.02 -33.13 17.26
N SER A 430 -6.08 -34.46 17.37
CA SER A 430 -7.35 -35.21 17.35
C SER A 430 -8.31 -34.83 18.46
N ASP A 431 -7.83 -34.29 19.57
CA ASP A 431 -8.62 -33.73 20.67
C ASP A 431 -9.00 -32.25 20.47
N GLY A 432 -8.50 -31.60 19.41
CA GLY A 432 -8.75 -30.19 19.09
C GLY A 432 -7.99 -29.18 19.97
N ASN A 433 -7.15 -29.63 20.90
CA ASN A 433 -6.54 -28.77 21.92
C ASN A 433 -5.16 -28.21 21.56
N ARG A 434 -4.58 -28.64 20.43
CA ARG A 434 -3.26 -28.19 19.96
C ARG A 434 -3.30 -27.90 18.48
N LEU A 435 -2.52 -26.91 18.07
CA LEU A 435 -2.22 -26.61 16.67
C LEU A 435 -0.77 -26.93 16.38
N ALA A 436 -0.49 -27.40 15.17
CA ALA A 436 0.85 -27.56 14.66
C ALA A 436 1.00 -26.84 13.33
N TRP A 437 2.22 -26.41 13.03
CA TRP A 437 2.53 -25.81 11.73
C TRP A 437 3.98 -26.06 11.30
N GLY A 438 4.24 -25.82 10.03
CA GLY A 438 5.54 -25.94 9.38
C GLY A 438 5.82 -24.76 8.45
N HIS A 439 7.10 -24.47 8.26
CA HIS A 439 7.56 -23.33 7.45
C HIS A 439 8.35 -23.73 6.21
N GLN A 440 8.70 -25.00 6.05
CA GLN A 440 9.40 -25.48 4.86
C GLN A 440 8.43 -25.59 3.69
N GLY A 441 8.75 -24.87 2.61
CA GLY A 441 8.04 -24.97 1.33
C GLY A 441 8.37 -26.25 0.56
N MET A 442 7.68 -26.44 -0.56
CA MET A 442 7.85 -27.63 -1.41
C MET A 442 9.24 -27.68 -2.04
N THR A 443 10.00 -28.75 -1.80
CA THR A 443 11.22 -29.08 -2.57
C THR A 443 10.92 -29.96 -3.79
N ALA A 444 9.75 -30.60 -3.84
CA ALA A 444 9.22 -31.33 -5.00
C ALA A 444 7.70 -31.51 -4.86
N ILE A 445 7.00 -31.63 -5.99
CA ILE A 445 5.54 -31.46 -6.16
C ILE A 445 4.66 -32.45 -5.34
N ASN A 446 5.23 -33.42 -4.62
CA ASN A 446 4.47 -34.53 -3.99
C ASN A 446 4.84 -34.87 -2.54
N GLN A 447 5.58 -34.03 -1.81
CA GLN A 447 5.89 -34.31 -0.39
C GLN A 447 5.04 -33.47 0.56
N ALA A 448 4.39 -34.13 1.53
CA ALA A 448 3.69 -33.45 2.61
C ALA A 448 4.67 -32.57 3.39
N THR A 449 4.39 -31.26 3.43
CA THR A 449 5.19 -30.29 4.18
C THR A 449 5.28 -30.70 5.66
N THR A 450 6.47 -30.60 6.25
CA THR A 450 6.72 -31.13 7.60
C THR A 450 6.06 -30.24 8.66
N LEU A 451 5.37 -30.83 9.65
CA LEU A 451 4.95 -30.09 10.84
C LEU A 451 6.15 -30.02 11.78
N GLU A 452 6.52 -28.82 12.20
CA GLU A 452 7.77 -28.58 12.92
C GLU A 452 7.54 -28.05 14.33
N TYR A 453 6.44 -27.34 14.54
CA TYR A 453 6.11 -26.67 15.80
C TYR A 453 4.69 -27.02 16.22
N GLN A 454 4.45 -27.01 17.53
CA GLN A 454 3.11 -27.11 18.13
C GLN A 454 2.87 -26.00 19.14
N LEU A 455 1.61 -25.59 19.30
CA LEU A 455 1.11 -24.66 20.31
C LEU A 455 -0.13 -25.28 20.99
N PRO A 456 -0.11 -25.43 22.33
CA PRO A 456 -1.33 -25.70 23.09
C PRO A 456 -2.27 -24.50 23.00
N ILE A 457 -3.54 -24.74 22.67
CA ILE A 457 -4.58 -23.71 22.54
C ILE A 457 -5.67 -23.86 23.60
N ALA A 458 -5.84 -25.04 24.19
CA ALA A 458 -6.74 -25.30 25.33
C ALA A 458 -6.14 -26.35 26.29
N PRO A 459 -6.41 -26.29 27.62
CA PRO A 459 -7.25 -25.33 28.33
C PRO A 459 -6.55 -24.01 28.65
N SER A 460 -5.31 -23.79 28.21
CA SER A 460 -4.59 -22.52 28.34
C SER A 460 -3.65 -22.35 27.15
N LEU A 461 -3.45 -21.11 26.69
CA LEU A 461 -2.38 -20.85 25.72
C LEU A 461 -1.02 -21.05 26.39
N GLY A 462 -0.21 -21.93 25.82
CA GLY A 462 1.17 -22.18 26.26
C GLY A 462 2.21 -21.55 25.34
N SER A 463 3.47 -21.95 25.51
CA SER A 463 4.53 -21.62 24.57
C SER A 463 4.61 -22.63 23.43
N PRO A 464 4.90 -22.20 22.19
CA PRO A 464 5.26 -23.10 21.11
C PRO A 464 6.45 -23.98 21.51
N SER A 465 6.42 -25.24 21.09
CA SER A 465 7.54 -26.17 21.24
C SER A 465 7.81 -26.89 19.93
N LYS A 466 9.05 -27.35 19.73
CA LYS A 466 9.37 -28.20 18.57
C LYS A 466 8.57 -29.50 18.66
N LEU A 467 8.06 -29.94 17.52
CA LEU A 467 7.39 -31.22 17.38
C LEU A 467 8.45 -32.34 17.39
N GLY A 468 8.32 -33.33 18.27
CA GLY A 468 9.15 -34.54 18.26
C GLY A 468 8.76 -35.49 17.13
N GLN A 469 9.66 -36.41 16.73
CA GLN A 469 9.45 -37.35 15.62
C GLN A 469 8.29 -38.35 15.82
N ALA A 470 7.76 -38.51 17.04
CA ALA A 470 6.62 -39.38 17.33
C ALA A 470 5.27 -38.70 17.03
N ASN A 471 4.94 -38.60 15.74
CA ASN A 471 3.65 -38.16 15.19
C ASN A 471 2.60 -39.27 15.32
N VAL A 472 1.58 -39.13 16.17
CA VAL A 472 0.46 -40.11 16.15
C VAL A 472 -0.96 -39.54 16.22
N ASN A 473 -1.18 -38.24 16.42
CA ASN A 473 -2.54 -37.71 16.64
C ASN A 473 -2.84 -36.36 15.93
N TRP A 474 -2.24 -36.08 14.77
CA TRP A 474 -2.48 -34.84 14.02
C TRP A 474 -3.38 -35.06 12.82
N GLN A 475 -4.48 -34.31 12.76
CA GLN A 475 -5.32 -34.20 11.58
C GLN A 475 -4.71 -33.18 10.62
N ARG A 476 -4.60 -33.58 9.35
CA ARG A 476 -4.13 -32.75 8.22
C ARG A 476 -5.23 -32.65 7.16
N ALA A 477 -4.95 -31.99 6.04
CA ALA A 477 -5.82 -31.99 4.87
C ALA A 477 -6.21 -33.43 4.46
N VAL A 478 -7.52 -33.68 4.35
CA VAL A 478 -8.08 -34.97 3.92
C VAL A 478 -8.57 -34.81 2.48
N ALA A 479 -7.74 -35.18 1.52
CA ALA A 479 -8.11 -35.19 0.10
C ALA A 479 -8.89 -36.45 -0.31
N ASN A 480 -8.75 -37.55 0.43
CA ASN A 480 -9.42 -38.82 0.16
C ASN A 480 -10.24 -39.24 1.37
N LEU A 481 -11.52 -39.56 1.17
CA LEU A 481 -12.45 -39.97 2.22
C LEU A 481 -13.34 -41.12 1.73
N GLY A 482 -12.95 -42.35 2.09
CA GLY A 482 -13.60 -43.56 1.59
C GLY A 482 -13.53 -43.62 0.06
N THR A 483 -14.69 -43.73 -0.60
CA THR A 483 -14.79 -43.73 -2.07
C THR A 483 -14.66 -42.35 -2.71
N TRP A 484 -14.60 -41.28 -1.92
CA TRP A 484 -14.54 -39.89 -2.41
C TRP A 484 -13.11 -39.37 -2.45
N SER A 485 -12.79 -38.56 -3.45
CA SER A 485 -11.50 -37.87 -3.56
C SER A 485 -11.62 -36.47 -4.16
N LEU A 486 -10.65 -35.61 -3.83
CA LEU A 486 -10.47 -34.27 -4.40
C LEU A 486 -9.17 -34.24 -5.19
N GLN A 487 -9.24 -33.80 -6.44
CA GLN A 487 -8.08 -33.80 -7.33
C GLN A 487 -8.11 -32.62 -8.29
N HIS A 488 -6.95 -32.07 -8.66
CA HIS A 488 -6.89 -31.10 -9.75
C HIS A 488 -7.25 -31.76 -11.09
N ARG A 489 -7.88 -31.00 -11.99
CA ARG A 489 -8.21 -31.48 -13.34
C ARG A 489 -6.97 -31.90 -14.13
N LYS A 490 -5.86 -31.18 -13.97
CA LYS A 490 -4.55 -31.55 -14.57
C LYS A 490 -3.89 -32.79 -13.92
N GLY A 491 -4.50 -33.39 -12.90
CA GLY A 491 -3.98 -34.52 -12.16
C GLY A 491 -3.19 -34.14 -10.91
N GLY A 492 -3.04 -35.11 -9.98
CA GLY A 492 -2.36 -34.94 -8.69
C GLY A 492 -3.21 -34.36 -7.56
N ASN A 493 -2.81 -34.63 -6.32
CA ASN A 493 -3.50 -34.15 -5.11
C ASN A 493 -2.97 -32.80 -4.60
N TYR A 494 -1.94 -32.24 -5.27
CA TYR A 494 -1.26 -31.00 -4.92
C TYR A 494 -0.65 -30.38 -6.19
N GLY A 495 -1.21 -29.27 -6.68
CA GLY A 495 -0.77 -28.55 -7.89
C GLY A 495 -1.49 -27.20 -8.05
N TYR A 496 -1.04 -26.36 -9.00
CA TYR A 496 -1.70 -25.08 -9.29
C TYR A 496 -2.70 -25.27 -10.43
N ASP A 497 -3.97 -25.45 -10.10
CA ASP A 497 -5.04 -25.52 -11.10
C ASP A 497 -6.27 -24.74 -10.66
N ALA A 498 -6.90 -24.08 -11.63
CA ALA A 498 -8.12 -23.34 -11.47
C ALA A 498 -9.32 -24.26 -11.20
N ILE A 499 -9.25 -25.54 -11.61
CA ILE A 499 -10.34 -26.49 -11.47
C ILE A 499 -9.99 -27.61 -10.49
N LEU A 500 -10.82 -27.76 -9.46
CA LEU A 500 -10.80 -28.86 -8.51
C LEU A 500 -11.97 -29.81 -8.80
N GLU A 501 -11.66 -31.07 -9.07
CA GLU A 501 -12.63 -32.14 -9.30
C GLU A 501 -12.99 -32.85 -7.99
N ILE A 502 -14.29 -33.10 -7.83
CA ILE A 502 -14.86 -33.88 -6.73
C ILE A 502 -15.25 -35.24 -7.31
N ARG A 503 -14.55 -36.29 -6.91
CA ARG A 503 -14.66 -37.61 -7.53
C ARG A 503 -15.24 -38.61 -6.53
N LYS A 504 -16.02 -39.57 -7.04
CA LYS A 504 -16.46 -40.76 -6.31
C LYS A 504 -16.14 -41.98 -7.18
N ASN A 505 -15.42 -42.97 -6.63
CA ASN A 505 -14.95 -44.13 -7.40
C ASN A 505 -14.23 -43.72 -8.70
N ALA A 506 -13.35 -42.72 -8.60
CA ALA A 506 -12.63 -42.10 -9.73
C ALA A 506 -13.50 -41.41 -10.81
N GLN A 507 -14.83 -41.35 -10.64
CA GLN A 507 -15.73 -40.64 -11.55
C GLN A 507 -16.00 -39.23 -11.05
N VAL A 508 -15.85 -38.23 -11.91
CA VAL A 508 -16.12 -36.82 -11.59
C VAL A 508 -17.62 -36.64 -11.32
N GLN A 509 -17.95 -36.18 -10.12
CA GLN A 509 -19.33 -35.92 -9.69
C GLN A 509 -19.67 -34.43 -9.78
N ALA A 510 -18.69 -33.58 -9.52
CA ALA A 510 -18.79 -32.13 -9.58
C ALA A 510 -17.39 -31.50 -9.74
N GLN A 511 -17.37 -30.22 -10.09
CA GLN A 511 -16.15 -29.42 -10.19
C GLN A 511 -16.34 -28.08 -9.49
N ILE A 512 -15.24 -27.52 -9.01
CA ILE A 512 -15.16 -26.16 -8.49
C ILE A 512 -14.13 -25.43 -9.35
N GLU A 513 -14.50 -24.27 -9.89
CA GLU A 513 -13.61 -23.45 -10.72
C GLU A 513 -13.32 -22.10 -10.06
N ARG A 514 -12.05 -21.69 -10.11
CA ARG A 514 -11.55 -20.39 -9.69
C ARG A 514 -11.03 -19.58 -10.89
N GLY A 515 -11.18 -18.26 -10.81
CA GLY A 515 -10.62 -17.23 -11.67
C GLY A 515 -10.07 -16.06 -10.84
N SER A 516 -9.85 -14.92 -11.47
CA SER A 516 -9.08 -13.81 -10.89
C SER A 516 -9.68 -13.19 -9.62
N THR A 517 -10.99 -13.28 -9.42
CA THR A 517 -11.70 -12.67 -8.28
C THR A 517 -11.97 -13.62 -7.12
N ASN A 518 -11.74 -14.92 -7.29
CA ASN A 518 -12.00 -15.94 -6.27
C ASN A 518 -10.76 -16.80 -6.01
N GLY A 519 -9.57 -16.25 -6.21
CA GLY A 519 -8.31 -16.85 -5.75
C GLY A 519 -7.50 -17.59 -6.81
N TYR A 520 -7.79 -17.43 -8.10
CA TYR A 520 -7.06 -17.95 -9.28
C TYR A 520 -6.92 -19.48 -9.37
N ASP A 521 -6.35 -20.12 -8.37
CA ASP A 521 -6.11 -21.55 -8.28
C ASP A 521 -6.48 -22.13 -6.91
N HIS A 522 -6.63 -23.45 -6.85
CA HIS A 522 -6.77 -24.19 -5.61
C HIS A 522 -5.38 -24.56 -5.12
N ARG A 523 -4.98 -24.14 -3.92
CA ARG A 523 -3.65 -24.42 -3.34
C ARG A 523 -3.67 -25.36 -2.17
N ALA A 524 -4.78 -25.37 -1.44
CA ALA A 524 -5.03 -26.28 -0.34
C ALA A 524 -6.51 -26.67 -0.33
N TYR A 525 -6.81 -27.91 0.02
CA TYR A 525 -8.19 -28.36 0.16
C TYR A 525 -8.32 -29.57 1.08
N SER A 526 -9.50 -29.71 1.70
CA SER A 526 -9.81 -30.82 2.60
C SER A 526 -11.31 -31.09 2.62
N PHE A 527 -11.70 -32.36 2.74
CA PHE A 527 -13.01 -32.71 3.27
C PHE A 527 -13.11 -32.38 4.77
N THR A 528 -14.31 -32.08 5.24
CA THR A 528 -14.67 -32.26 6.65
C THR A 528 -14.76 -33.75 6.98
N PRO A 529 -14.60 -34.18 8.26
CA PRO A 529 -14.63 -35.61 8.62
C PRO A 529 -15.92 -36.35 8.23
N ASP A 530 -17.06 -35.66 8.21
CA ASP A 530 -18.35 -36.19 7.75
C ASP A 530 -18.47 -36.30 6.21
N GLY A 531 -17.48 -35.77 5.49
CA GLY A 531 -17.39 -35.66 4.04
C GLY A 531 -18.36 -34.65 3.41
N GLN A 532 -19.23 -33.99 4.17
CA GLN A 532 -20.31 -33.17 3.60
C GLN A 532 -19.82 -31.85 3.02
N THR A 533 -18.75 -31.31 3.59
CA THR A 533 -18.20 -30.01 3.23
C THR A 533 -16.78 -30.18 2.69
N ILE A 534 -16.46 -29.39 1.68
CA ILE A 534 -15.12 -29.24 1.12
C ILE A 534 -14.66 -27.84 1.46
N ILE A 535 -13.49 -27.72 2.04
CA ILE A 535 -12.84 -26.44 2.31
C ILE A 535 -11.70 -26.31 1.31
N SER A 536 -11.61 -25.16 0.64
CA SER A 536 -10.55 -24.89 -0.31
C SER A 536 -9.97 -23.49 -0.13
N GLY A 537 -8.65 -23.41 -0.03
CA GLY A 537 -7.85 -22.19 -0.07
C GLY A 537 -7.19 -21.98 -1.43
N GLY A 538 -7.02 -20.72 -1.82
CA GLY A 538 -6.35 -20.29 -3.05
C GLY A 538 -5.49 -19.04 -2.84
N MET A 539 -5.24 -18.29 -3.93
CA MET A 539 -4.49 -17.05 -3.89
C MET A 539 -5.22 -15.91 -3.16
N ASN A 540 -4.48 -14.86 -2.80
CA ASN A 540 -5.01 -13.59 -2.29
C ASN A 540 -5.90 -13.75 -1.03
N GLY A 541 -5.63 -14.77 -0.21
CA GLY A 541 -6.35 -15.01 1.03
C GLY A 541 -7.75 -15.59 0.87
N VAL A 542 -8.12 -16.09 -0.31
CA VAL A 542 -9.45 -16.65 -0.56
C VAL A 542 -9.55 -18.06 0.02
N LEU A 543 -10.39 -18.24 1.04
CA LEU A 543 -10.72 -19.51 1.68
C LEU A 543 -12.24 -19.72 1.64
N THR A 544 -12.70 -20.83 1.09
CA THR A 544 -14.13 -21.02 0.78
C THR A 544 -14.58 -22.43 1.13
N ALA A 545 -15.79 -22.53 1.70
CA ALA A 545 -16.50 -23.80 1.91
C ALA A 545 -17.45 -24.09 0.75
N TYR A 546 -17.53 -25.35 0.35
CA TYR A 546 -18.39 -25.87 -0.70
C TYR A 546 -19.09 -27.14 -0.24
N LYS A 547 -20.27 -27.41 -0.78
CA LYS A 547 -20.91 -28.73 -0.70
C LYS A 547 -20.19 -29.70 -1.64
N ARG A 548 -20.37 -31.02 -1.42
CA ARG A 548 -19.88 -32.08 -2.32
C ARG A 548 -20.33 -31.97 -3.77
N ASN A 549 -21.44 -31.27 -4.06
CA ASN A 549 -21.90 -31.03 -5.42
C ASN A 549 -21.29 -29.76 -6.05
N GLY A 550 -20.23 -29.19 -5.47
CA GLY A 550 -19.55 -27.99 -5.97
C GLY A 550 -20.22 -26.66 -5.60
N LYS A 551 -21.41 -26.67 -4.99
CA LYS A 551 -22.10 -25.43 -4.61
C LYS A 551 -21.39 -24.72 -3.46
N LYS A 552 -21.05 -23.45 -3.65
CA LYS A 552 -20.46 -22.57 -2.62
C LYS A 552 -21.41 -22.43 -1.41
N LEU A 553 -20.87 -22.60 -0.21
CA LEU A 553 -21.54 -22.39 1.07
C LEU A 553 -21.22 -21.01 1.66
N GLY A 554 -19.99 -20.51 1.46
CA GLY A 554 -19.54 -19.21 1.93
C GLY A 554 -18.03 -19.15 2.14
N ASP A 555 -17.53 -17.97 2.47
CA ASP A 555 -16.09 -17.70 2.60
C ASP A 555 -15.66 -17.55 4.06
N PHE A 556 -14.42 -17.95 4.35
CA PHE A 556 -13.71 -17.64 5.58
C PHE A 556 -12.85 -16.40 5.32
N VAL A 557 -13.29 -15.25 5.83
CA VAL A 557 -12.68 -13.96 5.50
C VAL A 557 -11.60 -13.60 6.50
N GLY A 558 -10.37 -13.41 6.03
CA GLY A 558 -9.34 -12.82 6.88
C GLY A 558 -7.91 -12.86 6.36
N HIS A 559 -7.46 -13.95 5.73
CA HIS A 559 -6.10 -14.04 5.19
C HIS A 559 -5.86 -12.96 4.13
N THR A 560 -4.62 -12.50 4.02
CA THR A 560 -4.25 -11.42 3.08
C THR A 560 -3.33 -11.87 1.96
N SER A 561 -2.79 -13.08 2.04
CA SER A 561 -1.94 -13.68 1.01
C SER A 561 -2.35 -15.14 0.77
N ASP A 562 -1.63 -15.82 -0.11
CA ASP A 562 -1.96 -17.15 -0.59
C ASP A 562 -2.08 -18.17 0.55
N ILE A 563 -3.01 -19.11 0.42
CA ILE A 563 -3.29 -20.11 1.45
C ILE A 563 -2.66 -21.43 1.04
N TRP A 564 -1.71 -21.90 1.84
CA TRP A 564 -0.90 -23.07 1.51
C TRP A 564 -1.35 -24.35 2.20
N ALA A 565 -2.06 -24.24 3.32
CA ALA A 565 -2.47 -25.42 4.08
C ALA A 565 -3.78 -25.19 4.81
N VAL A 566 -4.58 -26.26 4.91
CA VAL A 566 -5.82 -26.33 5.69
C VAL A 566 -5.90 -27.68 6.41
N ALA A 567 -6.49 -27.72 7.60
CA ALA A 567 -6.82 -28.97 8.29
C ALA A 567 -8.07 -28.80 9.15
N VAL A 568 -8.89 -29.85 9.24
CA VAL A 568 -10.15 -29.83 10.01
C VAL A 568 -10.00 -30.73 11.23
N ALA A 569 -10.51 -30.28 12.38
CA ALA A 569 -10.56 -31.10 13.58
C ALA A 569 -11.44 -32.35 13.36
N SER A 570 -11.14 -33.42 14.12
CA SER A 570 -11.86 -34.70 14.08
C SER A 570 -13.37 -34.56 14.31
N ASP A 571 -13.78 -33.58 15.13
CA ASP A 571 -15.18 -33.27 15.42
C ASP A 571 -15.88 -32.48 14.30
N GLY A 572 -15.14 -32.05 13.27
CA GLY A 572 -15.64 -31.27 12.14
C GLY A 572 -15.99 -29.81 12.46
N LYS A 573 -15.71 -29.32 13.68
CA LYS A 573 -16.18 -28.00 14.15
C LYS A 573 -15.12 -26.91 14.02
N LEU A 574 -13.85 -27.26 14.08
CA LEU A 574 -12.72 -26.33 13.93
C LEU A 574 -11.96 -26.57 12.64
N LEU A 575 -11.56 -25.46 12.00
CA LEU A 575 -10.65 -25.44 10.85
C LEU A 575 -9.41 -24.65 11.25
N VAL A 576 -8.23 -25.15 10.89
CA VAL A 576 -6.98 -24.40 10.91
C VAL A 576 -6.51 -24.14 9.48
N SER A 577 -6.00 -22.94 9.20
CA SER A 577 -5.37 -22.59 7.92
C SER A 577 -4.02 -21.89 8.12
N GLY A 578 -3.11 -22.09 7.17
CA GLY A 578 -1.80 -21.45 7.09
C GLY A 578 -1.63 -20.71 5.77
N SER A 579 -1.01 -19.53 5.82
CA SER A 579 -0.87 -18.63 4.67
C SER A 579 0.54 -18.05 4.56
N ASP A 580 0.84 -17.58 3.35
CA ASP A 580 1.99 -16.74 3.02
C ASP A 580 1.98 -15.39 3.76
N ASP A 581 0.83 -14.98 4.33
CA ASP A 581 0.72 -13.82 5.22
C ASP A 581 1.37 -14.03 6.60
N GLN A 582 2.16 -15.09 6.76
CA GLN A 582 2.91 -15.45 7.97
C GLN A 582 2.02 -15.82 9.17
N THR A 583 0.72 -16.03 8.97
CA THR A 583 -0.22 -16.37 10.06
C THR A 583 -0.80 -17.77 9.94
N VAL A 584 -1.09 -18.34 11.12
CA VAL A 584 -1.99 -19.47 11.31
C VAL A 584 -3.33 -18.92 11.79
N ARG A 585 -4.46 -19.40 11.25
CA ARG A 585 -5.80 -18.98 11.69
C ARG A 585 -6.66 -20.14 12.09
N LEU A 586 -7.47 -19.94 13.12
CA LEU A 586 -8.44 -20.88 13.65
C LEU A 586 -9.85 -20.37 13.38
N TRP A 587 -10.71 -21.23 12.84
CA TRP A 587 -12.05 -20.87 12.39
C TRP A 587 -13.11 -21.84 12.93
N ASN A 588 -14.33 -21.34 13.09
CA ASN A 588 -15.51 -22.17 13.24
C ASN A 588 -16.01 -22.62 11.87
N VAL A 589 -16.11 -23.94 11.63
CA VAL A 589 -16.48 -24.50 10.31
C VAL A 589 -17.92 -24.16 9.92
N ALA A 590 -18.86 -24.23 10.87
CA ALA A 590 -20.28 -24.05 10.59
C ALA A 590 -20.62 -22.57 10.32
N THR A 591 -20.12 -21.67 11.16
CA THR A 591 -20.41 -20.24 11.05
C THR A 591 -19.45 -19.50 10.12
N ARG A 592 -18.29 -20.10 9.80
CA ARG A 592 -17.15 -19.46 9.10
C ARG A 592 -16.54 -18.28 9.86
N GLU A 593 -16.85 -18.13 11.15
CA GLU A 593 -16.28 -17.08 11.98
C GLU A 593 -14.79 -17.35 12.26
N LEU A 594 -13.97 -16.32 12.11
CA LEU A 594 -12.58 -16.32 12.59
C LEU A 594 -12.58 -16.31 14.12
N LEU A 595 -11.87 -17.26 14.73
CA LEU A 595 -11.75 -17.36 16.19
C LEU A 595 -10.45 -16.72 16.66
N LEU A 596 -9.33 -17.14 16.07
CA LEU A 596 -7.99 -16.66 16.40
C LEU A 596 -7.14 -16.47 15.16
N THR A 597 -6.29 -15.46 15.19
CA THR A 597 -5.11 -15.34 14.32
C THR A 597 -3.88 -15.48 15.19
N ILE A 598 -2.90 -16.25 14.71
CA ILE A 598 -1.68 -16.57 15.44
C ILE A 598 -0.51 -16.25 14.52
N PHE A 599 0.44 -15.51 15.06
CA PHE A 599 1.72 -15.25 14.42
C PHE A 599 2.83 -15.78 15.31
N ARG A 600 3.86 -16.37 14.67
CA ARG A 600 5.06 -16.86 15.35
C ARG A 600 6.31 -16.31 14.67
N HIS A 601 7.22 -15.80 15.48
CA HIS A 601 8.54 -15.35 15.08
C HIS A 601 9.57 -16.50 15.16
N LYS A 602 10.60 -16.42 14.33
CA LYS A 602 11.69 -17.41 14.25
C LYS A 602 12.42 -17.64 15.59
N ASN A 603 12.53 -16.62 16.44
CA ASN A 603 13.17 -16.71 17.76
C ASN A 603 12.31 -17.40 18.86
N GLY A 604 11.11 -17.88 18.54
CA GLY A 604 10.21 -18.53 19.50
C GLY A 604 9.16 -17.61 20.12
N GLU A 605 9.25 -16.29 19.90
CA GLU A 605 8.20 -15.35 20.28
C GLU A 605 6.94 -15.55 19.41
N TRP A 606 5.77 -15.27 19.96
CA TRP A 606 4.49 -15.46 19.29
C TRP A 606 3.44 -14.51 19.86
N VAL A 607 2.40 -14.30 19.06
CA VAL A 607 1.22 -13.53 19.45
C VAL A 607 -0.02 -14.16 18.82
N ALA A 608 -1.08 -14.29 19.61
CA ALA A 608 -2.39 -14.77 19.19
C ALA A 608 -3.45 -13.75 19.55
N TRP A 609 -4.45 -13.54 18.69
CA TRP A 609 -5.51 -12.56 18.94
C TRP A 609 -6.86 -12.94 18.32
N THR A 610 -7.93 -12.41 18.91
CA THR A 610 -9.31 -12.54 18.41
C THR A 610 -9.66 -11.41 17.44
N PRO A 611 -10.68 -11.55 16.57
CA PRO A 611 -11.14 -10.45 15.71
C PRO A 611 -11.61 -9.20 16.49
N GLN A 612 -11.92 -9.34 17.77
CA GLN A 612 -12.35 -8.25 18.63
C GLN A 612 -11.16 -7.47 19.23
N GLY A 613 -9.93 -7.95 19.06
CA GLY A 613 -8.69 -7.27 19.45
C GLY A 613 -8.09 -7.73 20.78
N TYR A 614 -8.70 -8.71 21.45
CA TYR A 614 -8.09 -9.35 22.62
C TYR A 614 -6.94 -10.23 22.18
N TYR A 615 -5.83 -10.23 22.93
CA TYR A 615 -4.64 -10.98 22.54
C TYR A 615 -3.94 -11.64 23.73
N ALA A 616 -3.07 -12.61 23.41
CA ALA A 616 -2.07 -13.17 24.29
C ALA A 616 -0.75 -13.31 23.51
N ALA A 617 0.36 -13.34 24.20
CA ALA A 617 1.66 -13.37 23.58
C ALA A 617 2.71 -13.99 24.51
N SER A 618 3.83 -14.40 23.94
CA SER A 618 5.07 -14.68 24.66
C SER A 618 5.65 -13.42 25.33
N PRO A 619 6.66 -13.53 26.21
CA PRO A 619 7.21 -12.40 26.96
C PRO A 619 7.52 -11.14 26.13
N ASN A 620 8.08 -11.30 24.91
CA ASN A 620 8.38 -10.20 23.99
C ASN A 620 7.46 -10.16 22.76
N GLY A 621 6.46 -11.03 22.66
CA GLY A 621 5.54 -11.09 21.53
C GLY A 621 4.66 -9.84 21.39
N ASP A 622 4.46 -9.09 22.47
CA ASP A 622 3.76 -7.80 22.45
C ASP A 622 4.44 -6.76 21.54
N ASN A 623 5.77 -6.82 21.40
CA ASN A 623 6.50 -5.90 20.52
C ASN A 623 6.18 -6.14 19.03
N MET A 624 5.49 -7.24 18.72
CA MET A 624 5.14 -7.67 17.37
C MET A 624 3.74 -7.24 16.95
N VAL A 625 2.96 -6.65 17.85
CA VAL A 625 1.61 -6.16 17.53
C VAL A 625 1.48 -4.68 17.84
N GLY A 626 0.56 -4.06 17.13
CA GLY A 626 0.16 -2.70 17.37
C GLY A 626 -1.18 -2.46 16.73
N TRP A 627 -1.84 -1.37 17.10
CA TRP A 627 -3.19 -1.10 16.66
C TRP A 627 -3.20 0.04 15.68
N GLN A 628 -3.90 -0.25 14.60
CA GLN A 628 -4.22 0.69 13.57
C GLN A 628 -5.46 1.46 13.98
N LEU A 629 -5.33 2.74 14.32
CA LEU A 629 -6.45 3.59 14.69
C LEU A 629 -7.00 4.30 13.45
N ASN A 630 -8.16 3.87 12.97
CA ASN A 630 -8.78 4.47 11.80
C ASN A 630 -9.48 5.79 12.19
N ARG A 631 -9.01 6.93 11.68
CA ARG A 631 -9.60 8.25 12.00
C ARG A 631 -10.57 8.77 10.94
N GLY A 632 -11.00 7.91 10.02
CA GLY A 632 -11.88 8.26 8.92
C GLY A 632 -11.14 8.32 7.58
N PRO A 633 -11.87 8.53 6.46
CA PRO A 633 -11.35 8.40 5.10
C PRO A 633 -10.26 9.43 4.74
N GLU A 634 -10.21 10.55 5.45
CA GLU A 634 -9.24 11.64 5.25
C GLU A 634 -7.87 11.36 5.90
N HIS A 635 -7.74 10.29 6.69
CA HIS A 635 -6.56 9.99 7.48
C HIS A 635 -6.02 8.59 7.15
N THR A 636 -4.70 8.48 6.98
CA THR A 636 -4.06 7.17 7.16
C THR A 636 -4.24 6.75 8.62
N PRO A 637 -4.51 5.48 8.89
CA PRO A 637 -4.64 5.08 10.27
C PRO A 637 -3.29 5.06 11.01
N ASP A 638 -3.28 5.57 12.25
CA ASP A 638 -2.08 5.62 13.09
C ASP A 638 -1.72 4.22 13.61
N TYR A 639 -0.44 3.86 13.64
CA TYR A 639 0.04 2.63 14.29
C TYR A 639 0.48 2.93 15.72
N ILE A 640 -0.16 2.28 16.70
CA ILE A 640 0.16 2.39 18.13
C ILE A 640 0.74 1.08 18.63
N GLY A 641 1.96 1.07 19.16
CA GLY A 641 2.59 -0.15 19.68
C GLY A 641 1.83 -0.75 20.89
N ALA A 642 1.84 -2.08 21.01
CA ALA A 642 1.05 -2.81 22.01
C ALA A 642 1.29 -2.37 23.46
N ASN A 643 2.51 -1.95 23.80
CA ASN A 643 2.89 -1.58 25.17
C ASN A 643 1.97 -0.53 25.79
N GLN A 644 1.42 0.38 24.98
CA GLN A 644 0.52 1.44 25.46
C GLN A 644 -0.87 0.92 25.86
N LEU A 645 -1.26 -0.26 25.37
CA LEU A 645 -2.62 -0.76 25.51
C LEU A 645 -2.68 -2.22 26.03
N ARG A 646 -1.52 -2.80 26.36
CA ARG A 646 -1.33 -4.14 26.93
C ARG A 646 -2.25 -4.39 28.12
N ALA A 647 -2.26 -3.50 29.11
CA ALA A 647 -3.08 -3.63 30.32
C ALA A 647 -4.59 -3.85 30.00
N LYS A 648 -5.06 -3.32 28.87
CA LYS A 648 -6.45 -3.36 28.46
C LYS A 648 -6.78 -4.59 27.62
N LEU A 649 -5.97 -4.93 26.62
CA LEU A 649 -6.32 -6.00 25.65
C LEU A 649 -5.54 -7.31 25.78
N TYR A 650 -4.49 -7.39 26.61
CA TYR A 650 -3.88 -8.67 26.96
C TYR A 650 -4.87 -9.46 27.85
N LYS A 651 -5.49 -10.51 27.30
CA LYS A 651 -6.58 -11.30 27.91
C LYS A 651 -6.50 -12.77 27.47
N PRO A 652 -5.49 -13.55 27.92
CA PRO A 652 -5.32 -14.95 27.55
C PRO A 652 -6.56 -15.82 27.86
N ASP A 653 -7.26 -15.53 28.95
CA ASP A 653 -8.47 -16.28 29.34
C ASP A 653 -9.59 -16.15 28.31
N ILE A 654 -9.77 -14.96 27.71
CA ILE A 654 -10.78 -14.73 26.67
C ILE A 654 -10.43 -15.54 25.40
N LEU A 655 -9.15 -15.67 25.06
CA LEU A 655 -8.72 -16.46 23.90
C LEU A 655 -9.00 -17.95 24.13
N THR A 656 -8.66 -18.47 25.31
CA THR A 656 -8.98 -19.85 25.69
C THR A 656 -10.49 -20.11 25.66
N GLN A 657 -11.30 -19.22 26.26
CA GLN A 657 -12.76 -19.35 26.23
C GLN A 657 -13.32 -19.26 24.81
N THR A 658 -12.74 -18.43 23.95
CA THR A 658 -13.12 -18.30 22.53
C THR A 658 -13.00 -19.64 21.80
N ILE A 659 -11.94 -20.40 22.07
CA ILE A 659 -11.73 -21.73 21.50
C ILE A 659 -12.74 -22.72 22.08
N GLN A 660 -12.91 -22.76 23.40
CA GLN A 660 -13.81 -23.70 24.09
C GLN A 660 -15.27 -23.53 23.65
N LEU A 661 -15.74 -22.27 23.58
CA LEU A 661 -17.09 -21.93 23.17
C LEU A 661 -17.25 -21.92 21.64
N ARG A 662 -16.14 -21.98 20.90
CA ARG A 662 -16.08 -21.81 19.43
C ARG A 662 -16.76 -20.52 18.96
N SER A 663 -16.73 -19.48 19.81
CA SER A 663 -17.35 -18.18 19.57
C SER A 663 -16.68 -17.12 20.44
N ALA A 664 -16.01 -16.17 19.79
CA ALA A 664 -15.40 -15.04 20.49
C ALA A 664 -16.45 -14.14 21.14
N LYS A 665 -17.63 -14.02 20.50
CA LYS A 665 -18.75 -13.23 21.03
C LYS A 665 -19.27 -13.80 22.35
N GLN A 666 -19.44 -15.12 22.44
CA GLN A 666 -19.89 -15.77 23.67
C GLN A 666 -18.82 -15.71 24.76
N ALA A 667 -17.56 -15.91 24.42
CA ALA A 667 -16.45 -15.78 25.37
C ALA A 667 -16.39 -14.39 26.00
N ILE A 668 -16.51 -13.33 25.20
CA ILE A 668 -16.54 -11.95 25.70
C ILE A 668 -17.77 -11.70 26.59
N ALA A 669 -18.93 -12.29 26.27
CA ALA A 669 -20.14 -12.15 27.07
C ALA A 669 -20.05 -12.86 28.44
N GLN A 670 -19.24 -13.93 28.54
CA GLN A 670 -19.01 -14.68 29.77
C GLN A 670 -17.81 -14.19 30.58
N ALA A 671 -16.93 -13.39 29.97
CA ALA A 671 -15.82 -12.77 30.67
C ALA A 671 -16.33 -11.80 31.74
N PRO A 672 -15.70 -11.75 32.94
CA PRO A 672 -16.00 -10.73 33.94
C PRO A 672 -15.99 -9.36 33.27
N GLN A 673 -17.03 -8.54 33.49
CA GLN A 673 -17.24 -7.25 32.83
C GLN A 673 -15.95 -6.41 32.86
N THR A 674 -15.16 -6.49 31.81
CA THR A 674 -14.14 -5.49 31.53
C THR A 674 -14.94 -4.32 30.98
N ASN A 675 -15.16 -3.29 31.81
CA ASN A 675 -15.84 -2.04 31.47
C ASN A 675 -15.03 -1.27 30.41
N PHE A 676 -14.87 -1.85 29.22
CA PHE A 676 -13.95 -1.40 28.21
C PHE A 676 -14.65 -1.37 26.85
N LYS A 677 -15.08 -0.18 26.44
CA LYS A 677 -15.56 0.06 25.08
C LYS A 677 -14.35 0.42 24.22
N LEU A 678 -14.09 -0.36 23.16
CA LEU A 678 -13.00 -0.08 22.21
C LEU A 678 -13.03 1.37 21.67
N ALA A 679 -14.21 1.99 21.65
CA ALA A 679 -14.47 3.39 21.30
C ALA A 679 -13.79 4.43 22.23
N GLN A 680 -13.28 4.06 23.41
CA GLN A 680 -12.59 4.98 24.32
C GLN A 680 -11.07 5.08 24.06
N ILE A 681 -10.49 4.17 23.27
CA ILE A 681 -9.11 4.30 22.77
C ILE A 681 -9.03 5.42 21.72
N ALA A 682 -10.11 5.60 20.97
CA ALA A 682 -10.25 6.61 19.92
C ALA A 682 -10.20 8.07 20.40
N THR A 683 -10.41 8.30 21.70
CA THR A 683 -10.44 9.64 22.31
C THR A 683 -9.16 9.99 23.07
N ALA A 684 -8.18 9.09 23.13
CA ALA A 684 -6.86 9.45 23.62
C ALA A 684 -6.26 10.47 22.65
N GLN A 685 -6.18 11.75 23.06
CA GLN A 685 -5.45 12.74 22.28
C GLN A 685 -4.03 12.19 22.02
N PRO A 686 -3.47 12.40 20.81
CA PRO A 686 -2.06 12.12 20.59
C PRO A 686 -1.24 12.85 21.67
N PRO A 687 -0.06 12.33 22.07
CA PRO A 687 0.81 13.08 22.94
C PRO A 687 0.99 14.48 22.36
N LYS A 688 0.80 15.52 23.18
CA LYS A 688 1.14 16.89 22.79
C LYS A 688 2.64 16.90 22.49
N PHE A 689 3.01 16.91 21.22
CA PHE A 689 4.38 17.20 20.83
C PHE A 689 4.64 18.67 21.13
N GLN A 690 5.33 18.95 22.24
CA GLN A 690 6.01 20.22 22.38
C GLN A 690 7.16 20.23 21.36
N ILE A 691 7.09 21.16 20.41
CA ILE A 691 8.26 21.54 19.63
C ILE A 691 9.22 22.21 20.61
N ILE A 692 10.20 21.46 21.10
CA ILE A 692 11.35 22.07 21.78
C ILE A 692 12.11 22.80 20.69
N LYS A 693 12.08 24.15 20.73
CA LYS A 693 12.91 24.96 19.84
C LYS A 693 14.38 24.64 20.14
N PRO A 694 15.27 24.60 19.13
CA PRO A 694 16.69 24.44 19.38
C PRO A 694 17.17 25.62 20.25
N GLY A 695 17.47 25.36 21.53
CA GLY A 695 17.97 26.38 22.46
C GLY A 695 17.52 26.27 23.92
N ASP A 696 16.43 25.56 24.24
CA ASP A 696 15.97 25.46 25.64
C ASP A 696 16.66 24.32 26.40
N GLN A 697 17.92 24.53 26.78
CA GLN A 697 18.50 23.87 27.95
C GLN A 697 18.29 24.76 29.17
N SER A 698 17.22 24.56 29.94
CA SER A 698 17.29 24.84 31.39
C SER A 698 16.15 24.20 32.20
N ARG A 699 16.57 23.55 33.30
CA ARG A 699 15.83 23.13 34.52
C ARG A 699 15.05 21.82 34.43
N ARG A 700 15.65 20.72 34.93
CA ARG A 700 15.55 20.14 36.31
C ARG A 700 14.24 19.32 36.46
N GLN A 701 14.14 18.17 37.11
CA GLN A 701 14.95 17.48 38.12
C GLN A 701 14.36 16.06 38.30
N ASP A 702 15.19 15.12 38.71
CA ASP A 702 14.94 13.90 39.48
C ASP A 702 13.48 13.45 39.74
N ALA A 703 13.16 12.24 39.30
CA ALA A 703 12.26 11.33 40.04
C ALA A 703 12.61 9.87 39.71
N THR A 704 13.42 9.30 40.58
CA THR A 704 13.58 7.86 40.84
C THR A 704 12.20 7.21 40.98
N LEU A 705 11.90 6.19 40.17
CA LEU A 705 10.75 5.31 40.38
C LEU A 705 11.25 4.06 41.13
N GLN A 706 11.09 4.07 42.46
CA GLN A 706 11.12 2.87 43.28
C GLN A 706 9.87 2.04 43.02
N LEU A 707 10.07 0.73 42.89
CA LEU A 707 9.03 -0.30 42.99
C LEU A 707 8.32 -0.22 44.35
N VAL A 708 6.99 -0.14 44.32
CA VAL A 708 6.07 -0.85 45.24
C VAL A 708 4.88 -1.33 44.43
#